data_AF-A0A4Y3M5U4-F1
#
_entry.id   AF-A0A4Y3M5U4-F1
#
_cell.length_a   1.000
_cell.length_b   1.000
_cell.length_c   1.000
_cell.angle_alpha   90.00
_cell.angle_beta   90.00
_cell.angle_gamma   90.00
#
_symmetry.space_group_name_H-M   'P 1'
#
loop_
_entity.id
_entity.type
_entity.pdbx_description
1 polymer ?
#
loop_
_entity_poly.entity_id
_entity_poly.type
_entity_poly.pdbx_seq_one_letter_code
_entity_poly.pdbx_strand_id
1 'polypeptide(L)'
;MSSTLKSFTEGDLVISVVGDGDGSGTYTDNQASPITLEEITTTGEVVGTMVLPQTTTVVDGVTEYAVSGEYGSSSEGELQLSQDGESLVIGGYGINAATYNAGGAAVYGDARLAQSTSLTGTSYTAVPRVIADISYDGTVDTSTALYGVFNTNNIRSVATVDGTSFYITGQGVKGDTTQGVFYADDGASVATAIDTSTDTRVTEIVNGVLYVSRDSTQGSGGTSNIASYGTTLPVSATQSEVLPAIDGSVPLTAAEENSLNASAVGTTVSLSPESYFFASPTVLYVADSGNPKAGGVGDGGLQKWTYNGTAWTLDYTLSVGLNLVSNTSTYGTTGLIGLTGEVEGDEVVLYATNATVGDLDQTYLFTITDELDATTAPADESFTPLMTAAADTNIRGVSFAPTDTSTASAVTVASGGSSTSATISNGGSIVVQSGGTATDASILSGGSATISAGGSASGGVLAHGATETVLGSVSGTQIDGIQIVSAAGASVSDETVYNGGSVALAIKGAQASGITLNNGGILSIDGNAAATDTTILSDGTIELESAKATLSGTVLFSGQGTLQIDSIASSGYGTLATISGFGAADVIDDRVMGTGTTLNTTVSGGNTIATLSSGSVSQQFTFAGSALAASLTLSADSTDGVELTTSSAASSGSDSSNVVSSGATLSGAVVFSGDTLTVSAGGTIVGATVLSGGMLDVAGTDSGSVISAGGVENITGHASGGTVYGTQTLATSGASTSNETVLSGGTVDITIKGITATGITLDGGSLSIDGNSVTNNTVLKDGGTLDLLSPKASVTGSLEFAGAGTLIQSVAPSSTAYGVQAVISGFEADDTIDLQGMGSAATLSSVTSGGNTLVTVTDGRTSETLTFAGDYAADFFVLGADSAGGLTVTAEGTPCYCPGTAILTETGERPVETLEIGDRLITRDGAIRPIRWIGRRAYDGRFAAGRSDIMPVRIAAGALGKGLPRRDLVISPLHAMFLDGVLVPAHALVNGRTITQAEQVDVVEYIHIELETHDIIFAEGAASETFIDDGSRGMFHNAREYAELYPDAEPVAARYCAPRVESGEELEAIRRRLDAASPRLDTSSIELYVDLATRGRVAGWARDALRPHSRLRLRIRTGELVLCEVTADRHRADLQAAGKGDGFHAFDIDLIGGLSEAQLAALVVEPVLGAPPVRLAA
;
A
#
# COMPACT_ATOMS: atom_id res chain seq x y z
N MET A 1 -34.07 35.59 -6.05
CA MET A 1 -32.89 35.35 -6.91
C MET A 1 -31.73 35.21 -5.94
N SER A 2 -31.43 33.97 -5.55
CA SER A 2 -30.29 33.68 -4.67
C SER A 2 -29.00 34.05 -5.40
N SER A 3 -28.02 34.57 -4.69
CA SER A 3 -26.66 34.76 -5.21
C SER A 3 -26.05 33.39 -5.53
N THR A 4 -25.35 33.28 -6.65
CA THR A 4 -24.49 32.12 -6.90
C THR A 4 -23.45 32.05 -5.80
N LEU A 5 -23.44 30.93 -5.07
CA LEU A 5 -22.47 30.65 -4.03
C LEU A 5 -21.08 30.51 -4.66
N LYS A 6 -20.06 31.08 -4.00
CA LYS A 6 -18.66 30.99 -4.42
C LYS A 6 -17.72 30.53 -3.30
N SER A 7 -18.24 30.41 -2.08
CA SER A 7 -17.56 29.99 -0.87
C SER A 7 -18.63 29.83 0.20
N PHE A 8 -18.31 29.12 1.27
CA PHE A 8 -19.16 28.90 2.43
C PHE A 8 -18.76 29.79 3.60
N THR A 9 -19.69 29.97 4.52
CA THR A 9 -19.61 30.79 5.72
C THR A 9 -19.61 29.86 6.92
N GLU A 10 -18.54 29.92 7.73
CA GLU A 10 -18.45 29.14 8.97
C GLU A 10 -19.68 29.37 9.88
N GLY A 11 -20.22 28.28 10.41
CA GLY A 11 -21.39 28.29 11.29
C GLY A 11 -22.75 28.34 10.57
N ASP A 12 -22.78 28.50 9.25
CA ASP A 12 -23.99 28.29 8.46
C ASP A 12 -24.23 26.79 8.20
N LEU A 13 -25.41 26.45 7.72
CA LEU A 13 -25.79 25.11 7.28
C LEU A 13 -25.79 25.04 5.76
N VAL A 14 -25.54 23.85 5.24
CA VAL A 14 -25.68 23.55 3.81
C VAL A 14 -26.68 22.40 3.67
N ILE A 15 -27.63 22.56 2.77
CA ILE A 15 -28.61 21.53 2.43
C ILE A 15 -28.41 21.06 1.00
N SER A 16 -28.58 19.76 0.77
CA SER A 16 -28.65 19.19 -0.56
C SER A 16 -30.10 19.18 -1.04
N VAL A 17 -30.33 19.76 -2.22
CA VAL A 17 -31.63 19.90 -2.85
C VAL A 17 -31.61 19.24 -4.22
N VAL A 18 -32.58 18.37 -4.46
CA VAL A 18 -32.73 17.61 -5.71
C VAL A 18 -34.06 18.01 -6.34
N GLY A 19 -34.05 18.28 -7.65
CA GLY A 19 -35.19 18.83 -8.40
C GLY A 19 -34.75 20.02 -9.27
N ASP A 20 -35.68 20.62 -10.01
CA ASP A 20 -35.41 21.78 -10.85
C ASP A 20 -35.97 23.10 -10.31
N GLY A 21 -36.86 23.03 -9.32
CA GLY A 21 -37.37 24.18 -8.56
C GLY A 21 -38.08 25.24 -9.40
N ASP A 22 -38.45 24.91 -10.64
CA ASP A 22 -39.06 25.86 -11.57
C ASP A 22 -40.59 25.93 -11.43
N GLY A 23 -41.17 25.04 -10.62
CA GLY A 23 -42.61 24.96 -10.35
C GLY A 23 -43.44 24.54 -11.56
N SER A 24 -42.81 23.99 -12.60
CA SER A 24 -43.45 23.59 -13.85
C SER A 24 -44.19 22.26 -13.75
N GLY A 25 -43.90 21.45 -12.73
CA GLY A 25 -44.34 20.06 -12.61
C GLY A 25 -43.82 19.16 -13.73
N THR A 26 -42.72 19.54 -14.40
CA THR A 26 -42.14 18.74 -15.49
C THR A 26 -41.28 17.60 -14.98
N TYR A 27 -40.70 17.72 -13.79
CA TYR A 27 -39.99 16.64 -13.12
C TYR A 27 -40.99 15.70 -12.43
N THR A 28 -40.83 14.40 -12.68
CA THR A 28 -41.60 13.32 -12.05
C THR A 28 -40.67 12.42 -11.27
N ASP A 29 -41.25 11.61 -10.39
CA ASP A 29 -40.56 10.58 -9.63
C ASP A 29 -39.57 9.75 -10.49
N ASN A 30 -38.40 9.48 -9.91
CA ASN A 30 -37.25 8.78 -10.45
C ASN A 30 -36.61 9.39 -11.72
N GLN A 31 -36.61 10.72 -11.88
CA GLN A 31 -35.90 11.39 -12.99
C GLN A 31 -34.55 11.95 -12.56
N ALA A 32 -33.57 11.93 -13.46
CA ALA A 32 -32.27 12.55 -13.18
C ALA A 32 -32.44 14.07 -13.04
N SER A 33 -31.90 14.67 -11.99
CA SER A 33 -31.87 16.12 -11.80
C SER A 33 -30.50 16.58 -11.33
N PRO A 34 -30.14 17.86 -11.54
CA PRO A 34 -28.99 18.44 -10.88
C PRO A 34 -29.11 18.33 -9.35
N ILE A 35 -27.97 18.22 -8.68
CA ILE A 35 -27.88 18.40 -7.23
C ILE A 35 -27.55 19.88 -6.99
N THR A 36 -28.36 20.55 -6.19
CA THR A 36 -28.15 21.95 -5.79
C THR A 36 -27.84 21.99 -4.30
N LEU A 37 -26.71 22.59 -3.94
CA LEU A 37 -26.41 22.94 -2.55
C LEU A 37 -26.98 24.33 -2.27
N GLU A 38 -27.73 24.48 -1.18
CA GLU A 38 -28.14 25.78 -0.66
C GLU A 38 -27.48 26.03 0.68
N GLU A 39 -26.72 27.12 0.78
CA GLU A 39 -26.21 27.61 2.07
C GLU A 39 -27.30 28.44 2.75
N ILE A 40 -27.54 28.17 4.02
CA ILE A 40 -28.58 28.78 4.84
C ILE A 40 -28.03 29.08 6.23
N THR A 41 -28.49 30.15 6.87
CA THR A 41 -28.15 30.40 8.27
C THR A 41 -28.84 29.37 9.19
N THR A 42 -28.35 29.22 10.43
CA THR A 42 -29.00 28.41 11.48
C THR A 42 -30.43 28.86 11.84
N THR A 43 -30.86 30.02 11.35
CA THR A 43 -32.23 30.54 11.48
C THR A 43 -33.11 30.30 10.23
N GLY A 44 -32.57 29.67 9.18
CA GLY A 44 -33.29 29.29 7.97
C GLY A 44 -33.28 30.32 6.83
N GLU A 45 -32.47 31.38 6.92
CA GLU A 45 -32.32 32.35 5.82
C GLU A 45 -31.35 31.83 4.74
N VAL A 46 -31.79 31.76 3.48
CA VAL A 46 -30.93 31.34 2.33
C VAL A 46 -29.88 32.41 2.01
N VAL A 47 -28.60 32.00 2.01
CA VAL A 47 -27.43 32.83 1.72
C VAL A 47 -27.05 32.75 0.23
N GLY A 48 -26.98 31.54 -0.31
CA GLY A 48 -26.54 31.30 -1.68
C GLY A 48 -26.87 29.91 -2.18
N THR A 49 -26.77 29.69 -3.50
CA THR A 49 -26.92 28.36 -4.09
C THR A 49 -25.80 28.00 -5.06
N MET A 50 -25.44 26.72 -5.09
CA MET A 50 -24.44 26.11 -5.97
C MET A 50 -25.04 24.89 -6.65
N VAL A 51 -25.00 24.84 -7.98
CA VAL A 51 -25.39 23.64 -8.73
C VAL A 51 -24.13 22.83 -8.99
N LEU A 52 -24.10 21.56 -8.60
CA LEU A 52 -22.94 20.70 -8.84
C LEU A 52 -22.71 20.49 -10.36
N PRO A 53 -21.45 20.24 -10.79
CA PRO A 53 -21.07 20.20 -12.18
C PRO A 53 -22.00 19.34 -13.05
N GLN A 54 -22.51 19.92 -14.14
CA GLN A 54 -23.37 19.23 -15.10
C GLN A 54 -22.64 18.89 -16.41
N THR A 55 -21.34 19.13 -16.49
CA THR A 55 -20.53 18.85 -17.68
C THR A 55 -19.29 18.11 -17.24
N THR A 56 -18.99 16.98 -17.90
CA THR A 56 -17.69 16.33 -17.71
C THR A 56 -16.63 17.19 -18.39
N THR A 57 -15.61 17.60 -17.65
CA THR A 57 -14.51 18.44 -18.11
C THR A 57 -13.19 17.80 -17.81
N VAL A 58 -12.16 18.12 -18.61
CA VAL A 58 -10.78 17.78 -18.25
C VAL A 58 -10.16 19.06 -17.69
N VAL A 59 -9.76 19.03 -16.42
CA VAL A 59 -9.08 20.12 -15.73
C VAL A 59 -7.67 19.62 -15.41
N ASP A 60 -6.67 20.25 -16.00
CA ASP A 60 -5.24 19.91 -15.81
C ASP A 60 -4.83 18.46 -16.12
N GLY A 61 -5.68 17.68 -16.78
CA GLY A 61 -5.44 16.26 -17.11
C GLY A 61 -6.33 15.30 -16.31
N VAL A 62 -7.02 15.80 -15.30
CA VAL A 62 -8.04 15.07 -14.52
C VAL A 62 -9.39 15.19 -15.18
N THR A 63 -10.11 14.07 -15.27
CA THR A 63 -11.50 14.09 -15.73
C THR A 63 -12.41 14.38 -14.54
N GLU A 64 -12.94 15.59 -14.50
CA GLU A 64 -14.02 16.00 -13.61
C GLU A 64 -15.35 15.55 -14.18
N TYR A 65 -16.09 14.67 -13.49
CA TYR A 65 -17.33 14.12 -14.01
C TYR A 65 -18.54 15.04 -13.73
N ALA A 66 -19.47 15.11 -14.68
CA ALA A 66 -20.80 15.63 -14.36
C ALA A 66 -21.45 14.79 -13.27
N VAL A 67 -22.09 15.40 -12.27
CA VAL A 67 -22.75 14.69 -11.17
C VAL A 67 -24.22 15.10 -11.06
N SER A 68 -25.12 14.12 -11.02
CA SER A 68 -26.57 14.32 -10.88
C SER A 68 -27.13 13.45 -9.76
N GLY A 69 -28.30 13.81 -9.25
CA GLY A 69 -29.11 13.02 -8.34
C GLY A 69 -30.40 12.55 -9.02
N GLU A 70 -31.20 11.75 -8.32
CA GLU A 70 -32.51 11.29 -8.75
C GLU A 70 -33.62 12.02 -7.98
N TYR A 71 -34.39 12.84 -8.69
CA TYR A 71 -35.58 13.46 -8.14
C TYR A 71 -36.64 12.38 -7.85
N GLY A 72 -37.09 12.31 -6.61
CA GLY A 72 -37.96 11.22 -6.13
C GLY A 72 -37.22 9.99 -5.58
N SER A 73 -35.92 10.07 -5.27
CA SER A 73 -35.30 9.09 -4.35
C SER A 73 -35.23 9.67 -2.94
N SER A 74 -35.70 8.95 -1.93
CA SER A 74 -35.59 9.30 -0.51
C SER A 74 -34.34 8.73 0.18
N SER A 75 -33.51 7.97 -0.55
CA SER A 75 -32.42 7.19 0.04
C SER A 75 -31.02 7.71 -0.25
N GLU A 76 -30.90 8.83 -0.97
CA GLU A 76 -29.64 9.41 -1.42
C GLU A 76 -29.60 10.92 -1.18
N GLY A 77 -28.43 11.51 -1.41
CA GLY A 77 -28.21 12.95 -1.21
C GLY A 77 -27.79 13.29 0.21
N GLU A 78 -27.34 12.31 1.00
CA GLU A 78 -26.73 12.59 2.30
C GLU A 78 -25.51 13.48 2.11
N LEU A 79 -25.45 14.56 2.87
CA LEU A 79 -24.36 15.53 2.86
C LEU A 79 -23.57 15.35 4.16
N GLN A 80 -22.26 15.15 4.05
CA GLN A 80 -21.39 14.90 5.20
C GLN A 80 -20.27 15.92 5.23
N LEU A 81 -19.96 16.43 6.42
CA LEU A 81 -18.77 17.23 6.65
C LEU A 81 -17.59 16.28 6.84
N SER A 82 -16.47 16.55 6.18
CA SER A 82 -15.18 15.89 6.41
C SER A 82 -14.81 15.94 7.90
N GLN A 83 -14.07 14.94 8.37
CA GLN A 83 -13.68 14.86 9.78
C GLN A 83 -12.82 16.06 10.22
N ASP A 84 -12.03 16.64 9.31
CA ASP A 84 -11.25 17.85 9.55
C ASP A 84 -12.06 19.16 9.45
N GLY A 85 -13.28 19.10 8.90
CA GLY A 85 -14.20 20.23 8.77
C GLY A 85 -13.94 21.15 7.58
N GLU A 86 -13.06 20.77 6.65
CA GLU A 86 -12.59 21.65 5.56
C GLU A 86 -13.37 21.47 4.24
N SER A 87 -14.07 20.35 4.08
CA SER A 87 -14.87 20.04 2.90
C SER A 87 -16.20 19.33 3.20
N LEU A 88 -17.15 19.46 2.27
CA LEU A 88 -18.39 18.69 2.22
C LEU A 88 -18.27 17.59 1.18
N VAL A 89 -18.76 16.39 1.50
CA VAL A 89 -18.83 15.28 0.54
C VAL A 89 -20.27 14.83 0.29
N ILE A 90 -20.57 14.51 -0.97
CA ILE A 90 -21.87 13.98 -1.39
C ILE A 90 -21.71 13.00 -2.56
N GLY A 91 -22.47 11.92 -2.54
CA GLY A 91 -22.52 10.94 -3.62
C GLY A 91 -23.60 11.25 -4.67
N GLY A 92 -23.31 10.92 -5.93
CA GLY A 92 -24.26 11.05 -7.04
C GLY A 92 -23.91 10.14 -8.22
N TYR A 93 -24.46 10.48 -9.39
CA TYR A 93 -24.32 9.70 -10.63
C TYR A 93 -23.56 10.49 -11.68
N GLY A 94 -22.53 9.86 -12.27
CA GLY A 94 -21.59 10.46 -13.20
C GLY A 94 -22.14 10.74 -14.59
N ILE A 95 -23.19 11.55 -14.68
CA ILE A 95 -23.84 11.91 -15.93
C ILE A 95 -24.61 13.23 -15.78
N ASN A 96 -24.68 14.01 -16.85
CA ASN A 96 -25.57 15.16 -16.93
C ASN A 96 -27.04 14.74 -16.88
N ALA A 97 -27.84 15.41 -16.05
CA ALA A 97 -29.25 15.08 -15.85
C ALA A 97 -30.09 15.12 -17.15
N ALA A 98 -29.92 16.17 -17.96
CA ALA A 98 -30.64 16.32 -19.22
C ALA A 98 -30.24 15.25 -20.24
N THR A 99 -28.95 14.88 -20.29
CA THR A 99 -28.42 13.80 -21.13
C THR A 99 -29.01 12.45 -20.74
N TYR A 100 -29.10 12.16 -19.45
CA TYR A 100 -29.72 10.93 -18.96
C TYR A 100 -31.20 10.86 -19.35
N ASN A 101 -31.96 11.92 -19.02
CA ASN A 101 -33.39 12.01 -19.30
C ASN A 101 -33.72 11.93 -20.80
N ALA A 102 -32.84 12.44 -21.68
CA ALA A 102 -33.01 12.34 -23.13
C ALA A 102 -32.73 10.92 -23.68
N GLY A 103 -31.78 10.19 -23.09
CA GLY A 103 -31.44 8.83 -23.51
C GLY A 103 -32.42 7.76 -23.00
N GLY A 104 -32.82 7.87 -21.73
CA GLY A 104 -33.76 6.96 -21.06
C GLY A 104 -33.35 5.48 -21.08
N ALA A 105 -34.32 4.60 -20.82
CA ALA A 105 -34.09 3.15 -20.66
C ALA A 105 -33.47 2.45 -21.88
N ALA A 106 -33.61 3.02 -23.08
CA ALA A 106 -33.02 2.45 -24.29
C ALA A 106 -31.48 2.53 -24.30
N VAL A 107 -30.91 3.53 -23.61
CA VAL A 107 -29.47 3.76 -23.54
C VAL A 107 -28.90 3.21 -22.24
N TYR A 108 -29.57 3.45 -21.11
CA TYR A 108 -29.05 3.18 -19.77
C TYR A 108 -29.68 1.95 -19.09
N GLY A 109 -30.60 1.26 -19.77
CA GLY A 109 -31.25 0.04 -19.27
C GLY A 109 -32.49 0.29 -18.40
N ASP A 110 -32.55 1.42 -17.70
CA ASP A 110 -33.72 1.85 -16.91
C ASP A 110 -34.00 3.35 -17.14
N ALA A 111 -35.22 3.79 -16.84
CA ALA A 111 -35.58 5.22 -16.89
C ALA A 111 -35.22 5.95 -15.59
N ARG A 112 -34.92 5.20 -14.52
CA ARG A 112 -34.59 5.66 -13.18
C ARG A 112 -33.08 5.70 -13.04
N LEU A 113 -32.53 6.87 -12.73
CA LEU A 113 -31.09 7.11 -12.67
C LEU A 113 -30.39 6.17 -11.69
N ALA A 114 -30.95 5.98 -10.51
CA ALA A 114 -30.43 5.07 -9.50
C ALA A 114 -30.35 3.63 -9.97
N GLN A 115 -31.24 3.23 -10.88
CA GLN A 115 -31.33 1.85 -11.37
C GLN A 115 -30.52 1.59 -12.63
N SER A 116 -29.75 2.58 -13.08
CA SER A 116 -28.73 2.41 -14.11
C SER A 116 -27.64 1.43 -13.65
N THR A 117 -27.06 0.70 -14.61
CA THR A 117 -25.91 -0.16 -14.30
C THR A 117 -24.63 0.66 -14.14
N SER A 118 -23.81 0.27 -13.16
CA SER A 118 -22.43 0.76 -13.00
C SER A 118 -21.40 -0.22 -13.55
N LEU A 119 -21.83 -1.29 -14.23
CA LEU A 119 -20.97 -2.33 -14.79
C LEU A 119 -20.61 -2.02 -16.25
N THR A 120 -19.31 -1.95 -16.51
CA THR A 120 -18.77 -1.76 -17.86
C THR A 120 -18.94 -3.01 -18.74
N GLY A 121 -19.03 -2.83 -20.06
CA GLY A 121 -19.10 -3.94 -21.03
C GLY A 121 -20.46 -4.65 -21.11
N THR A 122 -21.50 -4.09 -20.49
CA THR A 122 -22.88 -4.56 -20.66
C THR A 122 -23.49 -4.03 -21.98
N SER A 123 -24.73 -4.43 -22.29
CA SER A 123 -25.46 -3.90 -23.45
C SER A 123 -25.95 -2.46 -23.29
N TYR A 124 -25.74 -1.86 -22.13
CA TYR A 124 -26.17 -0.51 -21.77
C TYR A 124 -24.97 0.36 -21.40
N THR A 125 -25.12 1.67 -21.56
CA THR A 125 -24.09 2.62 -21.11
C THR A 125 -24.03 2.61 -19.59
N ALA A 126 -22.86 2.30 -19.04
CA ALA A 126 -22.63 2.32 -17.60
C ALA A 126 -22.60 3.76 -17.08
N VAL A 127 -23.24 4.00 -15.94
CA VAL A 127 -23.23 5.28 -15.22
C VAL A 127 -22.43 5.09 -13.93
N PRO A 128 -21.24 5.71 -13.81
CA PRO A 128 -20.43 5.58 -12.60
C PRO A 128 -21.10 6.27 -11.42
N ARG A 129 -20.72 5.88 -10.20
CA ARG A 129 -21.11 6.56 -8.96
C ARG A 129 -20.03 7.56 -8.63
N VAL A 130 -20.37 8.84 -8.66
CA VAL A 130 -19.42 9.95 -8.52
C VAL A 130 -19.50 10.51 -7.12
N ILE A 131 -18.34 10.82 -6.56
CA ILE A 131 -18.21 11.56 -5.31
C ILE A 131 -17.92 13.00 -5.68
N ALA A 132 -18.64 13.94 -5.08
CA ALA A 132 -18.28 15.35 -5.12
C ALA A 132 -17.68 15.73 -3.77
N ASP A 133 -16.42 16.18 -3.78
CA ASP A 133 -15.74 16.80 -2.64
C ASP A 133 -15.71 18.31 -2.84
N ILE A 134 -16.30 19.05 -1.90
CA ILE A 134 -16.58 20.47 -2.02
C ILE A 134 -15.88 21.25 -0.89
N SER A 135 -14.84 21.98 -1.24
CA SER A 135 -14.07 22.80 -0.31
C SER A 135 -14.83 24.05 0.15
N TYR A 136 -14.40 24.64 1.28
CA TYR A 136 -14.98 25.89 1.81
C TYR A 136 -14.97 27.06 0.81
N ASP A 137 -14.02 27.09 -0.12
CA ASP A 137 -13.92 28.12 -1.16
C ASP A 137 -14.79 27.84 -2.38
N GLY A 138 -15.67 26.82 -2.30
CA GLY A 138 -16.59 26.42 -3.34
C GLY A 138 -15.93 25.70 -4.53
N THR A 139 -14.66 25.31 -4.41
CA THR A 139 -14.03 24.38 -5.36
C THR A 139 -14.71 23.01 -5.24
N VAL A 140 -14.99 22.38 -6.37
CA VAL A 140 -15.68 21.08 -6.45
C VAL A 140 -14.80 20.13 -7.24
N ASP A 141 -14.41 19.03 -6.60
CA ASP A 141 -13.73 17.88 -7.20
C ASP A 141 -14.74 16.74 -7.39
N THR A 142 -14.88 16.29 -8.64
CA THR A 142 -15.68 15.15 -9.06
C THR A 142 -14.88 14.12 -9.84
N SER A 143 -13.56 14.07 -9.61
CA SER A 143 -12.62 13.16 -10.26
C SER A 143 -12.86 11.69 -9.90
N THR A 144 -13.35 11.43 -8.68
CA THR A 144 -13.65 10.08 -8.19
C THR A 144 -14.95 9.53 -8.77
N ALA A 145 -14.84 8.67 -9.79
CA ALA A 145 -15.96 8.10 -10.54
C ALA A 145 -15.94 6.56 -10.57
N LEU A 146 -16.68 5.95 -9.65
CA LEU A 146 -16.58 4.53 -9.34
C LEU A 146 -17.48 3.66 -10.22
N TYR A 147 -16.89 2.65 -10.85
CA TYR A 147 -17.58 1.55 -11.52
C TYR A 147 -17.59 0.29 -10.64
N GLY A 148 -18.56 -0.59 -10.86
CA GLY A 148 -18.65 -1.84 -10.10
C GLY A 148 -19.21 -1.70 -8.68
N VAL A 149 -19.71 -0.52 -8.31
CA VAL A 149 -20.37 -0.25 -7.02
C VAL A 149 -21.84 0.12 -7.22
N PHE A 150 -22.68 -0.28 -6.27
CA PHE A 150 -24.11 0.02 -6.19
C PHE A 150 -24.85 -0.23 -7.51
N ASN A 151 -24.59 -1.38 -8.12
CA ASN A 151 -25.12 -1.66 -9.44
C ASN A 151 -26.65 -1.69 -9.43
N THR A 152 -27.28 -0.91 -10.31
CA THR A 152 -28.73 -0.76 -10.45
C THR A 152 -29.46 -0.35 -9.18
N ASN A 153 -28.77 0.32 -8.25
CA ASN A 153 -29.35 0.83 -7.02
C ASN A 153 -28.52 2.01 -6.47
N ASN A 154 -28.97 2.62 -5.37
CA ASN A 154 -28.51 3.94 -4.94
C ASN A 154 -27.15 3.92 -4.24
N ILE A 155 -26.28 4.85 -4.62
CA ILE A 155 -25.28 5.42 -3.70
C ILE A 155 -26.02 6.27 -2.67
N ARG A 156 -25.64 6.19 -1.40
CA ARG A 156 -26.41 6.84 -0.33
C ARG A 156 -25.63 7.89 0.44
N SER A 157 -24.42 7.54 0.89
CA SER A 157 -23.60 8.40 1.75
C SER A 157 -22.12 8.17 1.49
N VAL A 158 -21.33 9.22 1.71
CA VAL A 158 -19.87 9.26 1.58
C VAL A 158 -19.32 9.88 2.87
N ALA A 159 -18.22 9.35 3.39
CA ALA A 159 -17.46 9.96 4.47
C ALA A 159 -15.98 10.04 4.12
N THR A 160 -15.31 11.09 4.58
CA THR A 160 -13.88 11.31 4.38
C THR A 160 -13.25 11.93 5.63
N VAL A 161 -11.95 11.77 5.77
CA VAL A 161 -11.19 12.52 6.77
C VAL A 161 -10.91 13.94 6.26
N ASP A 162 -10.42 14.04 5.02
CA ASP A 162 -9.77 15.24 4.46
C ASP A 162 -9.85 15.33 2.91
N GLY A 163 -10.71 14.54 2.27
CA GLY A 163 -10.85 14.48 0.81
C GLY A 163 -9.87 13.54 0.09
N THR A 164 -8.84 13.02 0.76
CA THR A 164 -7.82 12.16 0.10
C THR A 164 -8.29 10.72 -0.16
N SER A 165 -9.30 10.28 0.58
CA SER A 165 -9.92 8.97 0.44
C SER A 165 -11.34 8.98 0.97
N PHE A 166 -12.16 8.05 0.49
CA PHE A 166 -13.59 8.04 0.70
C PHE A 166 -14.09 6.67 1.14
N TYR A 167 -15.01 6.68 2.09
CA TYR A 167 -15.83 5.55 2.49
C TYR A 167 -17.23 5.76 1.96
N ILE A 168 -17.72 4.81 1.16
CA ILE A 168 -18.97 4.96 0.43
C ILE A 168 -19.93 3.84 0.82
N THR A 169 -21.17 4.21 1.11
CA THR A 169 -22.24 3.27 1.41
C THR A 169 -23.40 3.38 0.46
N GLY A 170 -24.03 2.24 0.23
CA GLY A 170 -25.21 2.19 -0.61
C GLY A 170 -25.73 0.78 -0.83
N GLN A 171 -26.58 0.64 -1.82
CA GLN A 171 -27.20 -0.63 -2.14
C GLN A 171 -26.89 -1.02 -3.59
N GLY A 172 -26.66 -2.31 -3.84
CA GLY A 172 -26.55 -2.91 -5.16
C GLY A 172 -27.71 -3.85 -5.46
N VAL A 173 -27.56 -4.73 -6.45
CA VAL A 173 -28.54 -5.81 -6.64
C VAL A 173 -28.41 -6.77 -5.46
N LYS A 174 -29.57 -7.12 -4.89
CA LYS A 174 -29.68 -8.13 -3.85
C LYS A 174 -28.81 -9.37 -4.13
N GLY A 175 -27.78 -9.59 -3.31
CA GLY A 175 -26.94 -10.78 -3.34
C GLY A 175 -25.79 -10.74 -4.35
N ASP A 176 -25.51 -9.58 -4.95
CA ASP A 176 -24.27 -9.33 -5.69
C ASP A 176 -23.17 -8.74 -4.79
N THR A 177 -21.98 -8.54 -5.36
CA THR A 177 -20.80 -8.01 -4.66
C THR A 177 -20.69 -6.48 -4.73
N THR A 178 -21.70 -5.79 -5.26
CA THR A 178 -21.70 -4.33 -5.51
C THR A 178 -22.46 -3.57 -4.42
N GLN A 179 -22.82 -4.23 -3.33
CA GLN A 179 -23.52 -3.65 -2.17
C GLN A 179 -22.62 -3.65 -0.95
N GLY A 180 -22.89 -2.77 0.01
CA GLY A 180 -22.17 -2.69 1.28
C GLY A 180 -21.34 -1.42 1.39
N VAL A 181 -20.19 -1.55 2.05
CA VAL A 181 -19.24 -0.46 2.28
C VAL A 181 -18.05 -0.62 1.35
N PHE A 182 -17.68 0.48 0.70
CA PHE A 182 -16.53 0.56 -0.20
C PHE A 182 -15.54 1.62 0.27
N TYR A 183 -14.27 1.39 -0.03
CA TYR A 183 -13.16 2.33 0.14
C TYR A 183 -12.61 2.70 -1.24
N ALA A 184 -12.36 3.98 -1.48
CA ALA A 184 -11.69 4.47 -2.68
C ALA A 184 -10.75 5.61 -2.33
N ASP A 185 -9.58 5.65 -2.95
CA ASP A 185 -8.73 6.84 -2.95
C ASP A 185 -9.35 7.91 -3.87
N ASP A 186 -8.95 9.16 -3.68
CA ASP A 186 -9.32 10.22 -4.60
C ASP A 186 -8.83 9.97 -6.05
N GLY A 187 -9.61 10.44 -7.03
CA GLY A 187 -9.45 10.15 -8.46
C GLY A 187 -9.69 8.70 -8.89
N ALA A 188 -10.11 7.80 -7.98
CA ALA A 188 -10.25 6.38 -8.32
C ALA A 188 -11.44 6.08 -9.25
N SER A 189 -11.27 5.07 -10.11
CA SER A 189 -12.34 4.53 -10.98
C SER A 189 -12.93 3.19 -10.50
N VAL A 190 -12.31 2.60 -9.49
CA VAL A 190 -12.70 1.34 -8.84
C VAL A 190 -12.57 1.49 -7.33
N ALA A 191 -13.41 0.76 -6.58
CA ALA A 191 -13.39 0.79 -5.13
C ALA A 191 -13.13 -0.60 -4.54
N THR A 192 -12.48 -0.62 -3.38
CA THR A 192 -12.23 -1.82 -2.59
C THR A 192 -13.41 -2.10 -1.67
N ALA A 193 -14.00 -3.30 -1.73
CA ALA A 193 -15.07 -3.67 -0.82
C ALA A 193 -14.53 -3.89 0.61
N ILE A 194 -15.07 -3.14 1.57
CA ILE A 194 -14.81 -3.31 3.01
C ILE A 194 -15.76 -4.36 3.59
N ASP A 195 -17.02 -4.35 3.18
CA ASP A 195 -17.97 -5.41 3.47
C ASP A 195 -19.02 -5.55 2.35
N THR A 196 -19.88 -6.56 2.46
CA THR A 196 -21.00 -6.80 1.52
C THR A 196 -22.37 -6.66 2.18
N SER A 197 -22.46 -5.86 3.24
CA SER A 197 -23.69 -5.67 4.00
C SER A 197 -24.81 -5.17 3.11
N THR A 198 -26.01 -5.71 3.31
CA THR A 198 -27.20 -5.24 2.60
C THR A 198 -27.70 -3.94 3.23
N ASP A 199 -28.15 -3.00 2.40
CA ASP A 199 -28.96 -1.86 2.85
C ASP A 199 -28.26 -0.93 3.85
N THR A 200 -26.97 -0.70 3.66
CA THR A 200 -26.22 0.36 4.36
C THR A 200 -26.80 1.73 4.00
N ARG A 201 -27.02 2.58 5.00
CA ARG A 201 -27.65 3.90 4.87
C ARG A 201 -26.60 5.00 4.84
N VAL A 202 -26.20 5.46 6.03
CA VAL A 202 -25.23 6.55 6.24
C VAL A 202 -23.93 6.04 6.83
N THR A 203 -22.83 6.64 6.42
CA THR A 203 -21.49 6.40 6.94
C THR A 203 -20.88 7.69 7.49
N GLU A 204 -20.18 7.57 8.63
CA GLU A 204 -19.49 8.70 9.27
C GLU A 204 -18.16 8.24 9.86
N ILE A 205 -17.20 9.15 9.95
CA ILE A 205 -15.92 8.92 10.63
C ILE A 205 -15.89 9.72 11.92
N VAL A 206 -15.80 9.02 13.05
CA VAL A 206 -15.74 9.65 14.37
C VAL A 206 -14.48 9.18 15.08
N ASN A 207 -13.58 10.12 15.37
CA ASN A 207 -12.30 9.86 16.03
C ASN A 207 -11.47 8.75 15.35
N GLY A 208 -11.45 8.74 14.01
CA GLY A 208 -10.69 7.76 13.21
C GLY A 208 -11.29 6.34 13.18
N VAL A 209 -12.56 6.20 13.59
CA VAL A 209 -13.34 4.96 13.48
C VAL A 209 -14.50 5.19 12.51
N LEU A 210 -14.68 4.24 11.60
CA LEU A 210 -15.78 4.24 10.64
C LEU A 210 -17.04 3.64 11.28
N TYR A 211 -18.15 4.35 11.19
CA TYR A 211 -19.48 3.88 11.58
C TYR A 211 -20.40 3.83 10.37
N VAL A 212 -21.29 2.84 10.32
CA VAL A 212 -22.27 2.68 9.24
C VAL A 212 -23.61 2.26 9.81
N SER A 213 -24.66 2.98 9.43
CA SER A 213 -26.05 2.61 9.71
C SER A 213 -26.57 1.59 8.69
N ARG A 214 -27.42 0.67 9.12
CA ARG A 214 -28.01 -0.39 8.30
C ARG A 214 -29.49 -0.57 8.63
N ASP A 215 -30.31 -0.72 7.60
CA ASP A 215 -31.74 -1.02 7.73
C ASP A 215 -32.14 -2.18 6.80
N SER A 216 -31.81 -3.41 7.23
CA SER A 216 -31.85 -4.63 6.39
C SER A 216 -33.04 -5.54 6.66
N THR A 217 -33.40 -6.33 5.64
CA THR A 217 -34.47 -7.35 5.66
C THR A 217 -33.99 -8.79 5.40
N GLN A 218 -32.70 -9.04 5.16
CA GLN A 218 -32.29 -10.26 4.45
C GLN A 218 -31.39 -11.24 5.18
N GLY A 219 -31.82 -12.52 5.16
CA GLY A 219 -30.94 -13.69 5.27
C GLY A 219 -30.63 -14.14 6.69
N SER A 220 -31.63 -14.65 7.43
CA SER A 220 -31.47 -15.41 8.68
C SER A 220 -30.53 -14.82 9.77
N GLY A 221 -30.28 -13.50 9.76
CA GLY A 221 -29.44 -12.84 10.77
C GLY A 221 -29.18 -11.33 10.62
N GLY A 222 -29.68 -10.64 9.60
CA GLY A 222 -29.54 -9.17 9.48
C GLY A 222 -30.64 -8.41 10.22
N THR A 223 -30.25 -7.49 11.08
CA THR A 223 -31.09 -6.61 11.91
C THR A 223 -30.73 -5.15 11.64
N SER A 224 -31.67 -4.22 11.79
CA SER A 224 -31.39 -2.77 11.65
C SER A 224 -30.50 -2.29 12.80
N ASN A 225 -29.36 -1.68 12.51
CA ASN A 225 -28.34 -1.34 13.51
C ASN A 225 -27.40 -0.23 13.04
N ILE A 226 -26.50 0.18 13.95
CA ILE A 226 -25.30 0.95 13.63
C ILE A 226 -24.10 0.07 13.96
N ALA A 227 -23.15 -0.04 13.03
CA ALA A 227 -21.97 -0.88 13.19
C ALA A 227 -20.67 -0.07 13.00
N SER A 228 -19.66 -0.40 13.79
CA SER A 228 -18.30 0.13 13.68
C SER A 228 -17.38 -0.82 12.92
N TYR A 229 -16.32 -0.31 12.30
CA TYR A 229 -15.34 -1.12 11.58
C TYR A 229 -13.94 -0.89 12.15
N GLY A 230 -13.42 -1.91 12.83
CA GLY A 230 -12.08 -1.88 13.41
C GLY A 230 -11.89 -0.81 14.49
N THR A 231 -10.64 -0.67 14.93
CA THR A 231 -10.19 0.43 15.82
C THR A 231 -9.46 1.53 15.06
N THR A 232 -9.31 1.36 13.74
CA THR A 232 -8.69 2.27 12.78
C THR A 232 -9.46 2.14 11.46
N LEU A 233 -9.42 3.19 10.65
CA LEU A 233 -10.01 3.23 9.32
C LEU A 233 -9.56 2.04 8.43
N PRO A 234 -10.49 1.21 7.91
CA PRO A 234 -10.15 0.01 7.14
C PRO A 234 -9.97 0.31 5.65
N VAL A 235 -8.86 -0.14 5.04
CA VAL A 235 -8.63 -0.04 3.58
C VAL A 235 -8.89 -1.36 2.83
N SER A 236 -9.30 -2.41 3.55
CA SER A 236 -9.59 -3.73 3.02
C SER A 236 -10.71 -4.41 3.80
N ALA A 237 -11.20 -5.55 3.28
CA ALA A 237 -12.27 -6.32 3.88
C ALA A 237 -12.11 -6.49 5.40
N THR A 238 -13.08 -6.00 6.17
CA THR A 238 -13.03 -5.94 7.63
C THR A 238 -14.37 -6.33 8.24
N GLN A 239 -14.34 -7.09 9.33
CA GLN A 239 -15.57 -7.46 10.03
C GLN A 239 -16.12 -6.26 10.83
N SER A 240 -17.40 -5.97 10.65
CA SER A 240 -18.09 -4.93 11.43
C SER A 240 -18.52 -5.42 12.81
N GLU A 241 -18.51 -4.54 13.80
CA GLU A 241 -19.06 -4.76 15.14
C GLU A 241 -20.30 -3.89 15.37
N VAL A 242 -21.46 -4.53 15.59
CA VAL A 242 -22.72 -3.84 15.89
C VAL A 242 -22.63 -3.16 17.27
N LEU A 243 -23.06 -1.89 17.35
CA LEU A 243 -23.13 -1.17 18.61
C LEU A 243 -24.05 -1.92 19.60
N PRO A 244 -23.57 -2.27 20.81
CA PRO A 244 -24.34 -3.11 21.71
C PRO A 244 -25.67 -2.46 22.09
N ALA A 245 -26.76 -3.21 21.89
CA ALA A 245 -28.17 -2.84 22.15
C ALA A 245 -28.84 -1.90 21.12
N ILE A 246 -28.13 -1.39 20.13
CA ILE A 246 -28.74 -0.70 18.97
C ILE A 246 -28.91 -1.73 17.85
N ASP A 247 -29.83 -2.69 18.08
CA ASP A 247 -29.96 -3.87 17.23
C ASP A 247 -31.42 -4.36 17.09
N GLY A 248 -32.01 -4.13 15.92
CA GLY A 248 -33.30 -4.66 15.48
C GLY A 248 -34.52 -3.94 16.05
N SER A 249 -34.76 -4.02 17.35
CA SER A 249 -35.94 -3.41 17.99
C SER A 249 -35.70 -3.01 19.44
N VAL A 250 -36.48 -2.04 19.90
CA VAL A 250 -36.41 -1.48 21.27
C VAL A 250 -37.76 -1.58 21.97
N PRO A 251 -37.80 -1.77 23.31
CA PRO A 251 -39.04 -1.69 24.06
C PRO A 251 -39.65 -0.28 24.00
N LEU A 252 -40.96 -0.18 23.78
CA LEU A 252 -41.66 1.11 23.76
C LEU A 252 -42.43 1.33 25.08
N THR A 253 -42.11 2.40 25.80
CA THR A 253 -42.85 2.82 26.99
C THR A 253 -43.94 3.84 26.66
N ALA A 254 -44.85 4.08 27.61
CA ALA A 254 -45.90 5.09 27.44
C ALA A 254 -45.35 6.54 27.44
N ALA A 255 -44.09 6.75 27.85
CA ALA A 255 -43.46 8.06 27.81
C ALA A 255 -42.91 8.42 26.42
N GLU A 256 -42.66 7.41 25.59
CA GLU A 256 -42.09 7.52 24.23
C GLU A 256 -43.17 7.38 23.14
N GLU A 257 -44.45 7.34 23.55
CA GLU A 257 -45.58 7.23 22.63
C GLU A 257 -45.67 8.45 21.70
N ASN A 258 -45.83 8.17 20.40
CA ASN A 258 -46.13 9.16 19.39
C ASN A 258 -47.27 8.68 18.45
N SER A 259 -47.66 9.55 17.51
CA SER A 259 -48.78 9.28 16.58
C SER A 259 -48.56 8.07 15.66
N LEU A 260 -47.31 7.65 15.43
CA LEU A 260 -46.95 6.49 14.61
C LEU A 260 -47.01 5.20 15.45
N ASN A 261 -46.44 5.22 16.66
CA ASN A 261 -46.15 4.02 17.43
C ASN A 261 -47.13 3.75 18.60
N ALA A 262 -48.15 4.59 18.82
CA ALA A 262 -49.14 4.47 19.90
C ALA A 262 -49.77 3.07 20.07
N SER A 263 -49.94 2.34 18.96
CA SER A 263 -50.50 0.98 18.99
C SER A 263 -49.57 -0.07 19.61
N ALA A 264 -48.28 0.23 19.75
CA ALA A 264 -47.22 -0.66 20.21
C ALA A 264 -46.77 -0.39 21.66
N VAL A 265 -47.38 0.55 22.38
CA VAL A 265 -47.02 0.87 23.78
C VAL A 265 -47.09 -0.38 24.67
N GLY A 266 -46.00 -0.66 25.38
CA GLY A 266 -45.83 -1.86 26.20
C GLY A 266 -45.35 -3.10 25.43
N THR A 267 -44.97 -2.94 24.16
CA THR A 267 -44.33 -3.98 23.33
C THR A 267 -42.96 -3.49 22.82
N THR A 268 -42.61 -3.73 21.56
CA THR A 268 -41.35 -3.28 20.94
C THR A 268 -41.64 -2.58 19.62
N VAL A 269 -40.85 -1.58 19.27
CA VAL A 269 -40.82 -0.93 17.96
C VAL A 269 -39.53 -1.30 17.22
N SER A 270 -39.62 -1.47 15.91
CA SER A 270 -38.46 -1.79 15.08
C SER A 270 -37.65 -0.52 14.81
N LEU A 271 -36.33 -0.63 14.89
CA LEU A 271 -35.43 0.46 14.54
C LEU A 271 -35.35 0.62 13.01
N SER A 272 -35.23 1.86 12.57
CA SER A 272 -34.97 2.26 11.19
C SER A 272 -33.95 3.41 11.15
N PRO A 273 -32.71 3.19 11.61
CA PRO A 273 -31.72 4.24 11.70
C PRO A 273 -31.31 4.70 10.29
N GLU A 274 -31.62 5.94 9.92
CA GLU A 274 -31.21 6.49 8.61
C GLU A 274 -29.95 7.32 8.75
N SER A 275 -29.87 8.22 9.74
CA SER A 275 -28.68 9.01 10.08
C SER A 275 -28.46 9.05 11.59
N TYR A 276 -27.27 9.44 12.04
CA TYR A 276 -26.93 9.52 13.47
C TYR A 276 -25.92 10.65 13.73
N PHE A 277 -25.77 11.06 14.98
CA PHE A 277 -24.84 12.11 15.39
C PHE A 277 -24.26 11.81 16.77
N PHE A 278 -22.93 11.73 16.86
CA PHE A 278 -22.23 11.56 18.13
C PHE A 278 -22.00 12.92 18.82
N ALA A 279 -22.86 13.27 19.78
CA ALA A 279 -22.65 14.45 20.62
C ALA A 279 -21.45 14.28 21.58
N SER A 280 -21.12 13.04 21.94
CA SER A 280 -19.88 12.70 22.65
C SER A 280 -19.56 11.20 22.46
N PRO A 281 -18.41 10.69 22.94
CA PRO A 281 -18.13 9.25 22.92
C PRO A 281 -19.15 8.38 23.67
N THR A 282 -20.03 8.99 24.48
CA THR A 282 -21.04 8.28 25.28
C THR A 282 -22.47 8.75 25.04
N VAL A 283 -22.71 9.69 24.11
CA VAL A 283 -24.05 10.21 23.80
C VAL A 283 -24.23 10.22 22.28
N LEU A 284 -25.26 9.53 21.80
CA LEU A 284 -25.56 9.32 20.39
C LEU A 284 -27.02 9.69 20.11
N TYR A 285 -27.23 10.50 19.07
CA TYR A 285 -28.55 10.78 18.52
C TYR A 285 -28.76 9.95 17.25
N VAL A 286 -29.94 9.38 17.06
CA VAL A 286 -30.27 8.55 15.89
C VAL A 286 -31.58 9.04 15.28
N ALA A 287 -31.52 9.45 14.02
CA ALA A 287 -32.70 9.79 13.22
C ALA A 287 -33.34 8.49 12.71
N ASP A 288 -34.57 8.23 13.17
CA ASP A 288 -35.35 7.05 12.80
C ASP A 288 -36.42 7.44 11.77
N SER A 289 -36.46 6.70 10.65
CA SER A 289 -37.39 7.00 9.55
C SER A 289 -38.85 6.73 9.89
N GLY A 290 -39.13 5.94 10.94
CA GLY A 290 -40.46 5.42 11.27
C GLY A 290 -40.99 4.37 10.29
N ASN A 291 -40.23 4.02 9.25
CA ASN A 291 -40.63 3.06 8.22
C ASN A 291 -39.57 1.95 8.04
N PRO A 292 -39.42 1.06 9.04
CA PRO A 292 -38.40 0.02 9.04
C PRO A 292 -38.56 -0.90 7.83
N LYS A 293 -37.48 -1.16 7.10
CA LYS A 293 -37.56 -1.98 5.88
C LYS A 293 -38.01 -3.40 6.17
N ALA A 294 -37.67 -3.93 7.35
CA ALA A 294 -38.11 -5.25 7.83
C ALA A 294 -39.62 -5.35 8.12
N GLY A 295 -40.33 -4.22 8.06
CA GLY A 295 -41.72 -4.10 8.44
C GLY A 295 -41.91 -4.07 9.96
N GLY A 296 -43.16 -3.88 10.37
CA GLY A 296 -43.52 -3.64 11.77
C GLY A 296 -43.84 -2.17 12.04
N VAL A 297 -44.03 -1.84 13.31
CA VAL A 297 -44.25 -0.47 13.76
C VAL A 297 -42.87 0.14 14.02
N GLY A 298 -42.51 1.18 13.26
CA GLY A 298 -41.28 1.95 13.49
C GLY A 298 -41.41 2.87 14.68
N ASP A 299 -40.27 3.33 15.20
CA ASP A 299 -40.25 4.30 16.29
C ASP A 299 -40.56 5.71 15.78
N GLY A 300 -39.81 6.16 14.77
CA GLY A 300 -39.91 7.49 14.17
C GLY A 300 -39.44 8.62 15.10
N GLY A 301 -38.83 9.65 14.52
CA GLY A 301 -38.32 10.82 15.27
C GLY A 301 -36.83 10.70 15.58
N LEU A 302 -36.38 11.35 16.65
CA LEU A 302 -34.98 11.42 17.03
C LEU A 302 -34.75 10.73 18.38
N GLN A 303 -34.02 9.62 18.35
CA GLN A 303 -33.70 8.83 19.53
C GLN A 303 -32.42 9.35 20.19
N LYS A 304 -32.41 9.44 21.51
CA LYS A 304 -31.20 9.72 22.30
C LYS A 304 -30.73 8.48 23.03
N TRP A 305 -29.45 8.17 22.90
CA TRP A 305 -28.81 7.00 23.47
C TRP A 305 -27.61 7.38 24.33
N THR A 306 -27.47 6.73 25.49
CA THR A 306 -26.28 6.87 26.35
C THR A 306 -25.52 5.55 26.52
N TYR A 307 -24.19 5.63 26.51
CA TYR A 307 -23.31 4.48 26.70
C TYR A 307 -22.82 4.39 28.14
N ASN A 308 -23.11 3.27 28.81
CA ASN A 308 -22.74 3.04 30.21
C ASN A 308 -21.38 2.33 30.41
N GLY A 309 -20.60 2.14 29.33
CA GLY A 309 -19.35 1.38 29.32
C GLY A 309 -19.51 -0.10 28.91
N THR A 310 -20.75 -0.59 28.74
CA THR A 310 -21.01 -1.96 28.27
C THR A 310 -22.07 -2.04 27.18
N ALA A 311 -23.12 -1.22 27.27
CA ALA A 311 -24.18 -1.16 26.27
C ALA A 311 -24.76 0.25 26.14
N TRP A 312 -25.32 0.53 24.96
CA TRP A 312 -26.13 1.72 24.73
C TRP A 312 -27.53 1.51 25.33
N THR A 313 -28.11 2.58 25.86
CA THR A 313 -29.47 2.58 26.41
C THR A 313 -30.24 3.72 25.75
N LEU A 314 -31.43 3.42 25.21
CA LEU A 314 -32.35 4.44 24.73
C LEU A 314 -32.90 5.18 25.95
N ASP A 315 -32.62 6.48 26.03
CA ASP A 315 -33.12 7.32 27.12
C ASP A 315 -34.53 7.83 26.80
N TYR A 316 -34.75 8.32 25.57
CA TYR A 316 -36.05 8.76 25.05
C TYR A 316 -36.00 9.01 23.54
N THR A 317 -37.19 9.14 22.93
CA THR A 317 -37.39 9.57 21.54
C THR A 317 -38.13 10.91 21.50
N LEU A 318 -37.55 11.90 20.82
CA LEU A 318 -38.17 13.21 20.55
C LEU A 318 -38.94 13.15 19.23
N SER A 319 -40.20 13.61 19.25
CA SER A 319 -41.05 13.62 18.04
C SER A 319 -42.05 14.78 17.98
N VAL A 320 -42.15 15.60 19.03
CA VAL A 320 -43.11 16.70 19.12
C VAL A 320 -42.76 17.74 18.04
N GLY A 321 -43.75 18.20 17.27
CA GLY A 321 -43.55 19.17 16.19
C GLY A 321 -43.36 18.56 14.79
N LEU A 322 -42.98 17.29 14.67
CA LEU A 322 -42.81 16.61 13.37
C LEU A 322 -44.13 16.26 12.67
N ASN A 323 -45.22 16.18 13.43
CA ASN A 323 -46.55 15.75 12.94
C ASN A 323 -46.52 14.38 12.25
N LEU A 324 -45.88 13.40 12.91
CA LEU A 324 -45.72 12.04 12.38
C LEU A 324 -47.05 11.41 11.95
N VAL A 325 -47.03 10.74 10.79
CA VAL A 325 -48.15 9.96 10.26
C VAL A 325 -47.75 8.51 10.03
N SER A 326 -48.74 7.61 10.03
CA SER A 326 -48.53 6.19 9.69
C SER A 326 -47.89 6.04 8.31
N ASN A 327 -46.99 5.07 8.13
CA ASN A 327 -46.44 4.71 6.82
C ASN A 327 -47.49 4.24 5.79
N THR A 328 -48.72 3.95 6.24
CA THR A 328 -49.86 3.65 5.35
C THR A 328 -50.66 4.89 4.94
N SER A 329 -50.23 6.09 5.35
CA SER A 329 -50.91 7.34 5.01
C SER A 329 -50.73 7.66 3.52
N THR A 330 -51.45 8.66 3.01
CA THR A 330 -51.32 9.04 1.59
C THR A 330 -50.11 9.94 1.33
N TYR A 331 -49.80 10.81 2.27
CA TYR A 331 -48.66 11.73 2.25
C TYR A 331 -48.31 12.13 3.69
N GLY A 332 -47.07 12.56 3.91
CA GLY A 332 -46.64 13.19 5.16
C GLY A 332 -45.31 12.66 5.69
N THR A 333 -44.95 13.11 6.91
CA THR A 333 -43.70 12.76 7.60
C THR A 333 -43.85 11.47 8.40
N THR A 334 -42.97 10.49 8.18
CA THR A 334 -42.91 9.25 8.99
C THR A 334 -41.82 9.30 10.06
N GLY A 335 -40.79 10.13 9.86
CA GLY A 335 -39.64 10.23 10.75
C GLY A 335 -38.62 11.23 10.25
N LEU A 336 -37.34 10.96 10.48
CA LEU A 336 -36.22 11.83 10.11
C LEU A 336 -35.16 11.10 9.28
N ILE A 337 -34.49 11.84 8.40
CA ILE A 337 -33.26 11.47 7.67
C ILE A 337 -32.35 12.70 7.60
N GLY A 338 -31.08 12.54 7.23
CA GLY A 338 -30.14 13.66 7.06
C GLY A 338 -29.98 14.44 8.36
N LEU A 339 -29.17 13.94 9.28
CA LEU A 339 -28.99 14.51 10.62
C LEU A 339 -27.60 15.12 10.75
N THR A 340 -27.53 16.35 11.26
CA THR A 340 -26.28 16.97 11.72
C THR A 340 -26.52 17.73 13.01
N GLY A 341 -25.46 18.07 13.74
CA GLY A 341 -25.59 18.82 14.98
C GLY A 341 -24.25 19.29 15.54
N GLU A 342 -24.35 20.08 16.61
CA GLU A 342 -23.22 20.57 17.36
C GLU A 342 -23.53 20.58 18.86
N VAL A 343 -22.47 20.65 19.68
CA VAL A 343 -22.59 20.73 21.14
C VAL A 343 -22.03 22.06 21.62
N GLU A 344 -22.90 22.91 22.14
CA GLU A 344 -22.57 24.22 22.70
C GLU A 344 -22.64 24.19 24.24
N GLY A 345 -21.52 23.82 24.86
CA GLY A 345 -21.47 23.67 26.32
C GLY A 345 -22.23 22.43 26.78
N ASP A 346 -23.38 22.63 27.44
CA ASP A 346 -24.27 21.55 27.88
C ASP A 346 -25.49 21.38 26.94
N GLU A 347 -25.68 22.26 25.95
CA GLU A 347 -26.78 22.18 24.98
C GLU A 347 -26.31 21.49 23.69
N VAL A 348 -27.17 20.66 23.10
CA VAL A 348 -26.99 20.00 21.81
C VAL A 348 -27.99 20.61 20.84
N VAL A 349 -27.51 21.17 19.72
CA VAL A 349 -28.35 21.75 18.67
C VAL A 349 -28.29 20.84 17.45
N LEU A 350 -29.46 20.41 16.97
CA LEU A 350 -29.57 19.41 15.91
C LEU A 350 -30.44 19.93 14.76
N TYR A 351 -30.07 19.53 13.55
CA TYR A 351 -30.78 19.85 12.32
C TYR A 351 -31.04 18.56 11.54
N ALA A 352 -32.28 18.40 11.07
CA ALA A 352 -32.64 17.21 10.30
C ALA A 352 -33.72 17.50 9.25
N THR A 353 -33.73 16.71 8.17
CA THR A 353 -34.85 16.68 7.23
C THR A 353 -35.80 15.52 7.55
N ASN A 354 -37.03 15.57 7.03
CA ASN A 354 -38.01 14.51 7.29
C ASN A 354 -37.87 13.32 6.33
N ALA A 355 -38.04 12.12 6.90
CA ALA A 355 -38.45 10.95 6.15
C ALA A 355 -39.93 11.09 5.76
N THR A 356 -40.27 10.80 4.51
CA THR A 356 -41.63 10.95 3.99
C THR A 356 -42.28 9.63 3.57
N VAL A 357 -43.61 9.61 3.50
CA VAL A 357 -44.37 8.43 3.02
C VAL A 357 -44.12 8.16 1.54
N GLY A 358 -44.23 9.19 0.70
CA GLY A 358 -43.90 9.14 -0.71
C GLY A 358 -42.65 9.95 -1.01
N ASP A 359 -41.89 9.55 -2.03
CA ASP A 359 -40.61 10.20 -2.35
C ASP A 359 -40.75 11.65 -2.85
N LEU A 360 -41.94 12.01 -3.35
CA LEU A 360 -42.31 13.36 -3.82
C LEU A 360 -43.06 14.19 -2.76
N ASP A 361 -43.27 13.66 -1.55
CA ASP A 361 -43.91 14.43 -0.50
C ASP A 361 -43.05 15.63 -0.10
N GLN A 362 -43.69 16.67 0.43
CA GLN A 362 -43.01 17.89 0.86
C GLN A 362 -41.98 17.58 1.96
N THR A 363 -40.75 17.99 1.71
CA THR A 363 -39.66 17.93 2.70
C THR A 363 -39.46 19.28 3.39
N TYR A 364 -39.00 19.23 4.62
CA TYR A 364 -38.75 20.36 5.52
C TYR A 364 -37.42 20.17 6.21
N LEU A 365 -36.71 21.27 6.48
CA LEU A 365 -35.62 21.27 7.43
C LEU A 365 -36.15 21.66 8.81
N PHE A 366 -35.81 20.89 9.82
CA PHE A 366 -36.14 21.15 11.22
C PHE A 366 -34.90 21.47 12.04
N THR A 367 -35.09 22.23 13.11
CA THR A 367 -34.14 22.34 14.22
C THR A 367 -34.78 21.86 15.51
N ILE A 368 -33.96 21.31 16.41
CA ILE A 368 -34.32 20.98 17.77
C ILE A 368 -33.10 21.19 18.68
N THR A 369 -33.34 21.53 19.94
CA THR A 369 -32.30 21.55 20.98
C THR A 369 -32.61 20.49 22.02
N ASP A 370 -31.56 19.98 22.67
CA ASP A 370 -31.63 19.05 23.79
C ASP A 370 -30.47 19.31 24.76
N GLU A 371 -30.57 18.84 26.01
CA GLU A 371 -29.52 18.98 27.02
C GLU A 371 -28.63 17.73 27.02
N LEU A 372 -27.31 17.88 26.91
CA LEU A 372 -26.35 16.77 26.74
C LEU A 372 -26.46 15.69 27.83
N ASP A 373 -26.75 16.08 29.08
CA ASP A 373 -26.84 15.18 30.23
C ASP A 373 -28.26 14.66 30.54
N ALA A 374 -29.28 15.09 29.79
CA ALA A 374 -30.66 14.68 30.02
C ALA A 374 -30.87 13.19 29.67
N THR A 375 -31.50 12.46 30.59
CA THR A 375 -31.90 11.05 30.41
C THR A 375 -33.43 10.87 30.41
N THR A 376 -34.18 11.96 30.33
CA THR A 376 -35.65 11.95 30.20
C THR A 376 -36.09 13.10 29.30
N ALA A 377 -36.98 12.83 28.35
CA ALA A 377 -37.46 13.82 27.39
C ALA A 377 -37.98 15.09 28.07
N PRO A 378 -37.40 16.26 27.77
CA PRO A 378 -37.91 17.53 28.25
C PRO A 378 -39.30 17.83 27.67
N ALA A 379 -40.23 18.31 28.51
CA ALA A 379 -41.63 18.51 28.11
C ALA A 379 -41.83 19.68 27.12
N ASP A 380 -40.83 20.55 27.00
CA ASP A 380 -40.91 21.81 26.27
C ASP A 380 -40.22 21.73 24.90
N GLU A 381 -39.52 20.63 24.61
CA GLU A 381 -38.81 20.41 23.35
C GLU A 381 -39.76 20.07 22.21
N SER A 382 -39.54 20.72 21.07
CA SER A 382 -40.33 20.52 19.87
C SER A 382 -39.49 20.88 18.64
N PHE A 383 -39.56 20.02 17.63
CA PHE A 383 -39.02 20.32 16.30
C PHE A 383 -39.68 21.58 15.74
N THR A 384 -38.85 22.51 15.30
CA THR A 384 -39.28 23.75 14.67
C THR A 384 -38.87 23.74 13.20
N PRO A 385 -39.82 23.85 12.24
CA PRO A 385 -39.46 23.96 10.83
C PRO A 385 -38.69 25.26 10.58
N LEU A 386 -37.46 25.15 10.08
CA LEU A 386 -36.66 26.27 9.61
C LEU A 386 -36.98 26.62 8.17
N MET A 387 -37.16 25.60 7.33
CA MET A 387 -37.35 25.74 5.90
C MET A 387 -38.33 24.70 5.37
N THR A 388 -39.06 25.09 4.32
CA THR A 388 -39.84 24.19 3.48
C THR A 388 -39.18 24.16 2.10
N ALA A 389 -38.93 22.97 1.56
CA ALA A 389 -38.37 22.85 0.21
C ALA A 389 -39.26 23.57 -0.82
N ALA A 390 -38.66 24.16 -1.85
CA ALA A 390 -39.42 24.79 -2.92
C ALA A 390 -40.29 23.77 -3.66
N ALA A 391 -41.32 24.25 -4.37
CA ALA A 391 -42.12 23.38 -5.23
C ALA A 391 -41.23 22.68 -6.26
N ASP A 392 -41.52 21.40 -6.54
CA ASP A 392 -40.73 20.54 -7.43
C ASP A 392 -39.27 20.32 -6.99
N THR A 393 -39.00 20.41 -5.68
CA THR A 393 -37.70 20.08 -5.07
C THR A 393 -37.88 19.31 -3.77
N ASN A 394 -36.85 18.57 -3.39
CA ASN A 394 -36.74 17.95 -2.07
C ASN A 394 -35.39 18.21 -1.42
N ILE A 395 -35.42 18.45 -0.11
CA ILE A 395 -34.24 18.51 0.77
C ILE A 395 -33.89 17.07 1.15
N ARG A 396 -32.65 16.65 0.87
CA ARG A 396 -32.21 15.26 1.07
C ARG A 396 -31.19 15.10 2.18
N GLY A 397 -30.29 16.05 2.34
CA GLY A 397 -29.28 16.06 3.39
C GLY A 397 -29.07 17.46 3.95
N VAL A 398 -28.50 17.52 5.14
CA VAL A 398 -28.07 18.74 5.79
C VAL A 398 -26.75 18.47 6.51
N SER A 399 -25.82 19.41 6.42
CA SER A 399 -24.57 19.42 7.18
C SER A 399 -24.22 20.87 7.54
N PHE A 400 -23.26 21.06 8.43
CA PHE A 400 -22.67 22.40 8.60
C PHE A 400 -21.84 22.78 7.38
N ALA A 401 -21.78 24.07 7.11
CA ALA A 401 -20.89 24.63 6.13
C ALA A 401 -19.44 24.26 6.45
N PRO A 402 -18.64 23.87 5.45
CA PRO A 402 -17.23 23.61 5.63
C PRO A 402 -16.56 24.92 6.04
N THR A 403 -15.66 24.81 6.99
CA THR A 403 -15.03 25.96 7.61
C THR A 403 -13.65 26.17 7.03
N ASP A 404 -13.28 27.44 6.88
CA ASP A 404 -11.89 27.79 6.69
C ASP A 404 -11.20 27.63 8.06
N THR A 405 -10.72 26.42 8.36
CA THR A 405 -9.94 26.14 9.57
C THR A 405 -8.60 26.89 9.58
N SER A 406 -8.30 27.69 8.54
CA SER A 406 -7.18 28.60 8.53
C SER A 406 -7.31 29.65 9.66
N THR A 407 -6.62 29.36 10.76
CA THR A 407 -5.62 30.37 11.12
C THR A 407 -4.66 30.43 9.94
N ALA A 408 -4.81 31.40 9.05
CA ALA A 408 -3.89 31.66 7.94
C ALA A 408 -2.47 31.76 8.49
N SER A 409 -1.80 30.62 8.62
CA SER A 409 -0.46 30.50 9.12
C SER A 409 0.41 30.66 7.90
N ALA A 410 0.71 31.93 7.59
CA ALA A 410 1.73 32.27 6.63
C ALA A 410 3.09 31.86 7.23
N VAL A 411 3.54 30.65 6.92
CA VAL A 411 4.86 30.17 7.32
C VAL A 411 5.88 30.88 6.44
N THR A 412 6.57 31.87 7.00
CA THR A 412 7.68 32.52 6.31
C THR A 412 9.00 31.84 6.69
N VAL A 413 9.59 31.11 5.75
CA VAL A 413 10.95 30.59 5.90
C VAL A 413 11.92 31.69 5.44
N ALA A 414 12.37 32.50 6.40
CA ALA A 414 13.29 33.61 6.14
C ALA A 414 14.69 33.12 5.73
N SER A 415 15.55 34.04 5.29
CA SER A 415 16.93 33.73 4.90
C SER A 415 17.70 32.99 6.00
N GLY A 416 18.29 31.83 5.68
CA GLY A 416 18.97 30.93 6.62
C GLY A 416 18.04 30.08 7.49
N GLY A 417 16.72 30.24 7.35
CA GLY A 417 15.71 29.42 8.00
C GLY A 417 15.47 28.10 7.28
N SER A 418 14.98 27.11 8.01
CA SER A 418 14.58 25.81 7.48
C SER A 418 13.24 25.37 8.05
N SER A 419 12.39 24.82 7.19
CA SER A 419 11.11 24.18 7.54
C SER A 419 11.14 22.74 7.03
N THR A 420 10.78 21.76 7.86
CA THR A 420 10.80 20.33 7.50
C THR A 420 9.45 19.70 7.84
N SER A 421 8.85 18.96 6.91
CA SER A 421 7.56 18.29 7.12
C SER A 421 6.43 19.24 7.51
N ALA A 422 6.43 20.44 6.95
CA ALA A 422 5.35 21.39 7.17
C ALA A 422 4.10 20.92 6.41
N THR A 423 2.99 20.73 7.12
CA THR A 423 1.69 20.52 6.52
C THR A 423 0.99 21.87 6.34
N ILE A 424 0.65 22.19 5.11
CA ILE A 424 -0.05 23.41 4.72
C ILE A 424 -1.42 22.97 4.19
N SER A 425 -2.42 23.02 5.06
CA SER A 425 -3.81 22.71 4.72
C SER A 425 -4.47 23.84 3.93
N ASN A 426 -5.76 23.69 3.65
CA ASN A 426 -6.55 24.63 2.87
C ASN A 426 -6.46 26.07 3.41
N GLY A 427 -6.28 27.07 2.54
CA GLY A 427 -6.07 28.47 2.92
C GLY A 427 -4.70 28.80 3.57
N GLY A 428 -3.91 27.79 3.92
CA GLY A 428 -2.54 27.93 4.42
C GLY A 428 -1.57 28.43 3.36
N SER A 429 -0.49 29.09 3.80
CA SER A 429 0.57 29.49 2.86
C SER A 429 1.97 29.32 3.46
N ILE A 430 2.88 28.71 2.69
CA ILE A 430 4.31 28.75 2.99
C ILE A 430 5.04 29.63 1.99
N VAL A 431 5.77 30.62 2.49
CA VAL A 431 6.65 31.48 1.68
C VAL A 431 8.10 31.20 2.05
N VAL A 432 8.83 30.57 1.13
CA VAL A 432 10.27 30.35 1.27
C VAL A 432 11.00 31.52 0.64
N GLN A 433 11.60 32.38 1.47
CA GLN A 433 12.32 33.56 1.02
C GLN A 433 13.72 33.22 0.50
N SER A 434 14.40 34.20 -0.08
CA SER A 434 15.77 34.06 -0.57
C SER A 434 16.73 33.57 0.53
N GLY A 435 17.36 32.41 0.30
CA GLY A 435 18.23 31.72 1.26
C GLY A 435 17.51 30.89 2.33
N GLY A 436 16.18 30.78 2.29
CA GLY A 436 15.40 29.84 3.11
C GLY A 436 15.25 28.48 2.43
N THR A 437 14.96 27.44 3.22
CA THR A 437 14.80 26.06 2.72
C THR A 437 13.57 25.37 3.32
N ALA A 438 12.69 24.83 2.48
CA ALA A 438 11.64 23.90 2.91
C ALA A 438 11.98 22.47 2.45
N THR A 439 11.75 21.46 3.29
CA THR A 439 11.89 20.05 2.89
C THR A 439 10.67 19.24 3.31
N ASP A 440 10.23 18.32 2.46
CA ASP A 440 9.11 17.41 2.72
C ASP A 440 7.81 18.13 3.12
N ALA A 441 7.57 19.33 2.58
CA ALA A 441 6.33 20.04 2.87
C ALA A 441 5.14 19.34 2.18
N SER A 442 4.06 19.11 2.92
CA SER A 442 2.81 18.58 2.40
C SER A 442 1.85 19.76 2.23
N ILE A 443 1.64 20.19 0.99
CA ILE A 443 0.66 21.19 0.63
C ILE A 443 -0.60 20.42 0.23
N LEU A 444 -1.61 20.45 1.10
CA LEU A 444 -2.88 19.74 0.90
C LEU A 444 -3.83 20.59 0.03
N SER A 445 -5.00 20.03 -0.31
CA SER A 445 -6.00 20.70 -1.14
C SER A 445 -6.30 22.12 -0.65
N GLY A 446 -6.31 23.08 -1.58
CA GLY A 446 -6.46 24.52 -1.33
C GLY A 446 -5.33 25.21 -0.55
N GLY A 447 -4.28 24.48 -0.16
CA GLY A 447 -3.04 25.03 0.38
C GLY A 447 -2.17 25.69 -0.71
N SER A 448 -1.33 26.65 -0.30
CA SER A 448 -0.43 27.35 -1.23
C SER A 448 1.04 27.37 -0.79
N ALA A 449 1.94 27.28 -1.76
CA ALA A 449 3.37 27.49 -1.55
C ALA A 449 3.92 28.56 -2.50
N THR A 450 4.84 29.37 -2.01
CA THR A 450 5.62 30.32 -2.83
C THR A 450 7.10 30.18 -2.52
N ILE A 451 7.86 29.67 -3.50
CA ILE A 451 9.31 29.57 -3.42
C ILE A 451 9.91 30.79 -4.10
N SER A 452 10.30 31.79 -3.31
CA SER A 452 10.83 33.06 -3.82
C SER A 452 12.20 32.87 -4.51
N ALA A 453 12.60 33.84 -5.34
CA ALA A 453 13.91 33.80 -5.99
C ALA A 453 15.08 33.62 -4.99
N GLY A 454 15.85 32.56 -5.17
CA GLY A 454 16.94 32.14 -4.28
C GLY A 454 16.50 31.38 -3.02
N GLY A 455 15.21 31.11 -2.83
CA GLY A 455 14.70 30.12 -1.88
C GLY A 455 14.68 28.73 -2.52
N SER A 456 14.66 27.69 -1.69
CA SER A 456 14.62 26.29 -2.15
C SER A 456 13.56 25.46 -1.45
N ALA A 457 12.86 24.61 -2.17
CA ALA A 457 12.10 23.49 -1.60
C ALA A 457 12.62 22.16 -2.14
N SER A 458 12.45 21.07 -1.39
CA SER A 458 12.76 19.73 -1.88
C SER A 458 11.96 18.63 -1.20
N GLY A 459 11.52 17.62 -1.95
CA GLY A 459 10.63 16.59 -1.44
C GLY A 459 9.25 17.14 -1.12
N GLY A 460 8.37 16.28 -0.63
CA GLY A 460 7.03 16.65 -0.21
C GLY A 460 5.97 16.35 -1.27
N VAL A 461 4.76 16.82 -1.00
CA VAL A 461 3.55 16.51 -1.76
C VAL A 461 2.80 17.80 -2.04
N LEU A 462 2.37 17.99 -3.28
CA LEU A 462 1.42 18.99 -3.71
C LEU A 462 0.14 18.23 -4.09
N ALA A 463 -0.81 18.14 -3.17
CA ALA A 463 -2.05 17.36 -3.34
C ALA A 463 -2.98 17.98 -4.39
N HIS A 464 -4.01 17.24 -4.79
CA HIS A 464 -5.04 17.73 -5.70
C HIS A 464 -5.65 19.04 -5.15
N GLY A 465 -5.93 20.01 -6.02
CA GLY A 465 -6.42 21.35 -5.63
C GLY A 465 -5.39 22.27 -4.96
N ALA A 466 -4.17 21.81 -4.66
CA ALA A 466 -3.11 22.62 -4.08
C ALA A 466 -2.33 23.41 -5.15
N THR A 467 -1.72 24.55 -4.76
CA THR A 467 -0.92 25.37 -5.69
C THR A 467 0.49 25.68 -5.18
N GLU A 468 1.50 25.57 -6.04
CA GLU A 468 2.85 26.02 -5.74
C GLU A 468 3.39 26.97 -6.81
N THR A 469 3.80 28.17 -6.41
CA THR A 469 4.47 29.15 -7.28
C THR A 469 5.98 29.11 -7.08
N VAL A 470 6.72 28.77 -8.14
CA VAL A 470 8.18 28.63 -8.12
C VAL A 470 8.87 29.80 -8.82
N LEU A 471 9.56 30.63 -8.05
CA LEU A 471 10.48 31.67 -8.50
C LEU A 471 11.96 31.34 -8.19
N GLY A 472 12.19 30.34 -7.33
CA GLY A 472 13.48 29.82 -6.89
C GLY A 472 13.76 28.42 -7.45
N SER A 473 14.15 27.49 -6.58
CA SER A 473 14.43 26.09 -6.96
C SER A 473 13.56 25.10 -6.19
N VAL A 474 12.92 24.15 -6.87
CA VAL A 474 12.19 23.03 -6.26
C VAL A 474 12.68 21.71 -6.83
N SER A 475 12.65 20.63 -6.05
CA SER A 475 13.02 19.31 -6.55
C SER A 475 12.38 18.16 -5.80
N GLY A 476 12.08 17.04 -6.46
CA GLY A 476 11.63 15.82 -5.76
C GLY A 476 10.20 15.88 -5.22
N THR A 477 9.40 16.85 -5.65
CA THR A 477 8.00 16.98 -5.25
C THR A 477 7.13 15.96 -5.98
N GLN A 478 6.18 15.37 -5.26
CA GLN A 478 5.09 14.57 -5.81
C GLN A 478 3.88 15.49 -6.05
N ILE A 479 3.41 15.59 -7.29
CA ILE A 479 2.46 16.63 -7.74
C ILE A 479 1.19 15.99 -8.31
N ASP A 480 0.09 16.17 -7.59
CA ASP A 480 -1.30 15.96 -8.01
C ASP A 480 -2.00 17.32 -8.23
N GLY A 481 -1.54 18.39 -7.56
CA GLY A 481 -2.00 19.76 -7.77
C GLY A 481 -1.30 20.52 -8.91
N ILE A 482 -1.24 21.86 -8.80
CA ILE A 482 -0.71 22.74 -9.85
C ILE A 482 0.57 23.43 -9.38
N GLN A 483 1.68 23.19 -10.07
CA GLN A 483 2.94 23.88 -9.88
C GLN A 483 3.22 24.87 -11.03
N ILE A 484 3.40 26.15 -10.71
CA ILE A 484 3.63 27.23 -11.67
C ILE A 484 5.05 27.77 -11.55
N VAL A 485 5.89 27.50 -12.55
CA VAL A 485 7.29 27.95 -12.59
C VAL A 485 7.38 29.28 -13.35
N SER A 486 7.58 30.37 -12.61
CA SER A 486 7.27 31.72 -13.07
C SER A 486 8.39 32.76 -12.87
N ALA A 487 9.66 32.35 -12.97
CA ALA A 487 10.77 33.32 -13.06
C ALA A 487 11.90 32.88 -14.00
N ALA A 488 12.60 33.86 -14.58
CA ALA A 488 13.81 33.60 -15.34
C ALA A 488 14.93 33.11 -14.41
N GLY A 489 15.33 31.85 -14.55
CA GLY A 489 16.27 31.17 -13.65
C GLY A 489 15.61 30.39 -12.51
N ALA A 490 14.27 30.31 -12.46
CA ALA A 490 13.60 29.31 -11.65
C ALA A 490 13.80 27.92 -12.24
N SER A 491 13.95 26.92 -11.38
CA SER A 491 14.20 25.54 -11.79
C SER A 491 13.41 24.54 -10.97
N VAL A 492 12.84 23.56 -11.63
CA VAL A 492 12.20 22.40 -11.01
C VAL A 492 12.88 21.13 -11.48
N SER A 493 13.07 20.14 -10.61
CA SER A 493 13.77 18.92 -11.00
C SER A 493 13.40 17.66 -10.23
N ASP A 494 13.48 16.50 -10.90
CA ASP A 494 13.23 15.19 -10.29
C ASP A 494 11.82 15.07 -9.67
N GLU A 495 10.86 15.79 -10.22
CA GLU A 495 9.47 15.79 -9.74
C GLU A 495 8.65 14.71 -10.44
N THR A 496 7.66 14.17 -9.73
CA THR A 496 6.70 13.23 -10.29
C THR A 496 5.33 13.87 -10.31
N VAL A 497 4.76 14.01 -11.50
CA VAL A 497 3.44 14.57 -11.75
C VAL A 497 2.48 13.43 -12.06
N TYR A 498 1.38 13.32 -11.33
CA TYR A 498 0.45 12.21 -11.44
C TYR A 498 -0.99 12.64 -11.23
N ASN A 499 -1.95 11.76 -11.56
CA ASN A 499 -3.40 12.00 -11.41
C ASN A 499 -3.83 13.35 -12.00
N GLY A 500 -3.35 13.71 -13.19
CA GLY A 500 -3.65 15.01 -13.82
C GLY A 500 -3.20 16.25 -13.05
N GLY A 501 -2.24 16.12 -12.13
CA GLY A 501 -1.45 17.27 -11.69
C GLY A 501 -0.68 17.91 -12.84
N SER A 502 -0.23 19.15 -12.65
CA SER A 502 0.46 19.89 -13.70
C SER A 502 1.69 20.67 -13.23
N VAL A 503 2.71 20.67 -14.08
CA VAL A 503 3.86 21.58 -13.99
C VAL A 503 3.80 22.54 -15.19
N ALA A 504 3.48 23.79 -14.92
CA ALA A 504 3.36 24.84 -15.93
C ALA A 504 4.59 25.77 -15.94
N LEU A 505 5.40 25.69 -17.00
CA LEU A 505 6.54 26.57 -17.21
C LEU A 505 6.09 27.91 -17.85
N ALA A 506 5.46 28.75 -17.04
CA ALA A 506 4.70 29.92 -17.49
C ALA A 506 5.52 31.15 -17.92
N ILE A 507 6.85 31.19 -17.70
CA ILE A 507 7.69 32.36 -18.05
C ILE A 507 8.96 32.00 -18.85
N LYS A 508 9.28 32.92 -19.78
CA LYS A 508 10.53 33.09 -20.53
C LYS A 508 11.82 32.82 -19.75
N GLY A 509 12.24 31.55 -19.68
CA GLY A 509 13.53 31.11 -19.12
C GLY A 509 13.44 30.19 -17.90
N ALA A 510 12.26 29.74 -17.50
CA ALA A 510 12.09 28.64 -16.53
C ALA A 510 12.75 27.35 -17.05
N GLN A 511 13.22 26.50 -16.14
CA GLN A 511 13.89 25.24 -16.45
C GLN A 511 13.23 24.07 -15.70
N ALA A 512 13.02 22.95 -16.39
CA ALA A 512 12.62 21.68 -15.78
C ALA A 512 13.63 20.58 -16.13
N SER A 513 13.89 19.65 -15.22
CA SER A 513 14.82 18.53 -15.43
C SER A 513 14.36 17.26 -14.74
N GLY A 514 14.39 16.09 -15.39
CA GLY A 514 14.08 14.83 -14.70
C GLY A 514 12.61 14.69 -14.30
N ILE A 515 11.69 15.35 -15.02
CA ILE A 515 10.25 15.29 -14.72
C ILE A 515 9.70 13.93 -15.13
N THR A 516 8.93 13.29 -14.26
CA THR A 516 8.22 12.05 -14.53
C THR A 516 6.72 12.32 -14.57
N LEU A 517 6.06 11.94 -15.66
CA LEU A 517 4.62 12.12 -15.86
C LEU A 517 3.94 10.76 -15.79
N ASN A 518 2.99 10.58 -14.89
CA ASN A 518 2.27 9.33 -14.68
C ASN A 518 0.77 9.58 -14.53
N ASN A 519 -0.06 8.55 -14.68
CA ASN A 519 -1.52 8.60 -14.55
C ASN A 519 -2.18 9.92 -15.01
N GLY A 520 -1.89 10.40 -16.22
CA GLY A 520 -2.46 11.66 -16.76
C GLY A 520 -1.72 12.96 -16.45
N GLY A 521 -0.60 12.93 -15.70
CA GLY A 521 0.15 14.14 -15.32
C GLY A 521 0.68 14.95 -16.51
N ILE A 522 0.72 16.28 -16.37
CA ILE A 522 1.01 17.22 -17.47
C ILE A 522 2.25 18.07 -17.20
N LEU A 523 3.11 18.20 -18.23
CA LEU A 523 4.16 19.22 -18.29
C LEU A 523 3.87 20.19 -19.44
N SER A 524 3.52 21.44 -19.11
CA SER A 524 3.32 22.51 -20.08
C SER A 524 4.57 23.40 -20.20
N ILE A 525 5.02 23.64 -21.44
CA ILE A 525 6.21 24.44 -21.76
C ILE A 525 5.84 25.62 -22.67
N ASP A 526 5.81 26.82 -22.10
CA ASP A 526 5.52 28.06 -22.83
C ASP A 526 6.74 29.02 -22.90
N GLY A 527 6.63 30.05 -23.74
CA GLY A 527 7.62 31.10 -23.95
C GLY A 527 8.96 30.57 -24.45
N ASN A 528 10.03 30.83 -23.70
CA ASN A 528 11.37 30.28 -23.98
C ASN A 528 11.88 29.47 -22.78
N ALA A 529 10.97 28.83 -22.06
CA ALA A 529 11.30 27.84 -21.06
C ALA A 529 11.90 26.58 -21.71
N ALA A 530 12.60 25.79 -20.91
CA ALA A 530 13.19 24.54 -21.38
C ALA A 530 12.95 23.40 -20.38
N ALA A 531 12.67 22.22 -20.90
CA ALA A 531 12.69 20.97 -20.15
C ALA A 531 13.79 20.06 -20.71
N THR A 532 14.44 19.31 -19.81
CA THR A 532 15.48 18.33 -20.15
C THR A 532 15.19 17.02 -19.44
N ASP A 533 15.39 15.89 -20.10
CA ASP A 533 15.23 14.57 -19.50
C ASP A 533 13.84 14.37 -18.85
N THR A 534 12.83 14.08 -19.67
CA THR A 534 11.44 13.85 -19.22
C THR A 534 11.05 12.40 -19.44
N THR A 535 10.42 11.77 -18.45
CA THR A 535 9.88 10.41 -18.54
C THR A 535 8.35 10.46 -18.56
N ILE A 536 7.74 9.71 -19.46
CA ILE A 536 6.30 9.54 -19.59
C ILE A 536 5.97 8.08 -19.26
N LEU A 537 5.13 7.87 -18.25
CA LEU A 537 4.61 6.58 -17.79
C LEU A 537 3.19 6.38 -18.34
N SER A 538 2.15 6.22 -17.52
CA SER A 538 0.77 6.00 -17.99
C SER A 538 0.05 7.33 -18.27
N ASP A 539 -0.43 7.52 -19.50
CA ASP A 539 -1.24 8.65 -19.97
C ASP A 539 -0.64 10.05 -19.74
N GLY A 540 0.66 10.15 -19.48
CA GLY A 540 1.32 11.44 -19.24
C GLY A 540 1.44 12.29 -20.53
N THR A 541 1.36 13.62 -20.38
CA THR A 541 1.35 14.56 -21.52
C THR A 541 2.40 15.66 -21.39
N ILE A 542 3.20 15.86 -22.44
CA ILE A 542 4.06 17.06 -22.59
C ILE A 542 3.40 18.00 -23.61
N GLU A 543 3.20 19.25 -23.24
CA GLU A 543 2.66 20.29 -24.13
C GLU A 543 3.71 21.34 -24.49
N LEU A 544 3.93 21.53 -25.79
CA LEU A 544 4.79 22.60 -26.32
C LEU A 544 3.93 23.73 -26.89
N GLU A 545 3.66 24.74 -26.05
CA GLU A 545 2.68 25.79 -26.35
C GLU A 545 3.21 26.93 -27.24
N SER A 546 4.53 27.08 -27.38
CA SER A 546 5.10 28.20 -28.15
C SER A 546 6.36 27.87 -28.94
N ALA A 547 6.55 28.62 -30.04
CA ALA A 547 7.66 28.54 -31.00
C ALA A 547 9.10 28.56 -30.43
N LYS A 548 9.27 28.88 -29.14
CA LYS A 548 10.58 28.99 -28.47
C LYS A 548 10.71 28.07 -27.24
N ALA A 549 9.67 27.30 -26.90
CA ALA A 549 9.77 26.21 -25.94
C ALA A 549 10.89 25.25 -26.36
N THR A 550 11.64 24.69 -25.42
CA THR A 550 12.75 23.78 -25.75
C THR A 550 12.61 22.49 -24.96
N LEU A 551 12.68 21.37 -25.67
CA LEU A 551 12.80 20.05 -25.07
C LEU A 551 14.17 19.49 -25.47
N SER A 552 14.96 19.03 -24.51
CA SER A 552 16.31 18.49 -24.77
C SER A 552 16.64 17.27 -23.92
N GLY A 553 17.80 16.64 -24.16
CA GLY A 553 18.16 15.40 -23.46
C GLY A 553 17.35 14.20 -23.97
N THR A 554 16.80 13.40 -23.07
CA THR A 554 15.96 12.25 -23.41
C THR A 554 14.48 12.54 -23.12
N VAL A 555 13.60 12.12 -24.02
CA VAL A 555 12.17 11.98 -23.72
C VAL A 555 11.87 10.49 -23.73
N LEU A 556 11.65 9.89 -22.57
CA LEU A 556 11.47 8.45 -22.45
C LEU A 556 9.99 8.11 -22.28
N PHE A 557 9.43 7.40 -23.25
CA PHE A 557 8.13 6.73 -23.11
C PHE A 557 8.37 5.36 -22.48
N SER A 558 7.85 5.14 -21.27
CA SER A 558 7.88 3.87 -20.55
C SER A 558 6.48 3.34 -20.21
N GLY A 559 5.45 4.07 -20.60
CA GLY A 559 4.04 3.68 -20.70
C GLY A 559 3.38 4.48 -21.83
N GLN A 560 2.06 4.35 -22.01
CA GLN A 560 1.31 5.12 -23.01
C GLN A 560 1.43 6.62 -22.72
N GLY A 561 1.71 7.46 -23.72
CA GLY A 561 1.60 8.91 -23.51
C GLY A 561 1.64 9.77 -24.75
N THR A 562 1.58 11.09 -24.52
CA THR A 562 1.39 12.09 -25.58
C THR A 562 2.46 13.18 -25.53
N LEU A 563 3.03 13.50 -26.68
CA LEU A 563 3.78 14.74 -26.91
C LEU A 563 2.97 15.65 -27.84
N GLN A 564 2.41 16.72 -27.29
CA GLN A 564 1.54 17.66 -27.98
C GLN A 564 2.31 18.91 -28.44
N ILE A 565 2.09 19.31 -29.68
CA ILE A 565 2.75 20.45 -30.32
C ILE A 565 1.69 21.46 -30.80
N ASP A 566 1.59 22.58 -30.09
CA ASP A 566 0.59 23.63 -30.38
C ASP A 566 1.19 24.83 -31.16
N SER A 567 2.52 24.88 -31.33
CA SER A 567 3.20 25.94 -32.08
C SER A 567 4.41 25.44 -32.89
N ILE A 568 4.78 26.11 -34.00
CA ILE A 568 5.94 25.76 -34.84
C ILE A 568 7.21 26.50 -34.38
N ALA A 569 8.27 25.78 -34.03
CA ALA A 569 9.60 26.35 -33.84
C ALA A 569 10.32 26.63 -35.17
N SER A 570 11.07 27.73 -35.24
CA SER A 570 11.90 28.07 -36.41
C SER A 570 13.14 27.16 -36.60
N SER A 571 13.40 26.24 -35.67
CA SER A 571 14.54 25.29 -35.70
C SER A 571 14.19 23.82 -35.44
N GLY A 572 12.90 23.46 -35.33
CA GLY A 572 12.44 22.07 -35.11
C GLY A 572 12.75 21.52 -33.70
N TYR A 573 11.72 21.30 -32.89
CA TYR A 573 11.86 20.88 -31.48
C TYR A 573 12.60 19.53 -31.31
N GLY A 574 12.35 18.54 -32.18
CA GLY A 574 12.90 17.20 -32.04
C GLY A 574 14.33 17.00 -32.59
N THR A 575 15.10 18.09 -32.71
CA THR A 575 16.56 18.02 -32.96
C THR A 575 17.38 18.14 -31.67
N LEU A 576 16.76 18.53 -30.56
CA LEU A 576 17.44 18.78 -29.28
C LEU A 576 17.19 17.68 -28.24
N ALA A 577 16.04 17.01 -28.30
CA ALA A 577 15.73 15.81 -27.50
C ALA A 577 15.81 14.53 -28.34
N THR A 578 16.20 13.43 -27.71
CA THR A 578 16.11 12.08 -28.26
C THR A 578 14.92 11.37 -27.62
N ILE A 579 13.93 11.02 -28.43
CA ILE A 579 12.75 10.26 -28.01
C ILE A 579 13.13 8.78 -27.91
N SER A 580 12.92 8.16 -26.76
CA SER A 580 13.20 6.74 -26.51
C SER A 580 11.93 6.04 -26.04
N GLY A 581 11.84 4.73 -26.29
CA GLY A 581 10.72 3.90 -25.83
C GLY A 581 9.39 4.07 -26.56
N PHE A 582 9.33 4.93 -27.59
CA PHE A 582 8.11 5.22 -28.36
C PHE A 582 7.50 3.96 -29.01
N GLY A 583 6.28 3.62 -28.59
CA GLY A 583 5.55 2.40 -28.89
C GLY A 583 4.22 2.61 -29.64
N ALA A 584 3.34 1.60 -29.59
CA ALA A 584 2.09 1.54 -30.36
C ALA A 584 0.94 2.36 -29.78
N ALA A 585 1.01 2.68 -28.48
CA ALA A 585 0.01 3.46 -27.78
C ALA A 585 0.40 4.95 -27.66
N ASP A 586 1.63 5.29 -28.04
CA ASP A 586 2.18 6.63 -27.92
C ASP A 586 1.82 7.50 -29.13
N VAL A 587 1.61 8.78 -28.85
CA VAL A 587 1.19 9.75 -29.85
C VAL A 587 2.10 10.97 -29.79
N ILE A 588 2.58 11.41 -30.94
CA ILE A 588 3.03 12.78 -31.13
C ILE A 588 1.92 13.50 -31.88
N ASP A 589 1.18 14.36 -31.19
CA ASP A 589 0.09 15.16 -31.74
C ASP A 589 0.62 16.52 -32.20
N ASP A 590 0.65 16.77 -33.50
CA ASP A 590 1.07 18.04 -34.10
C ASP A 590 -0.14 18.79 -34.66
N ARG A 591 -0.73 19.64 -33.83
CA ARG A 591 -1.91 20.45 -34.15
C ARG A 591 -1.64 21.57 -35.14
N VAL A 592 -0.36 21.89 -35.39
CA VAL A 592 0.01 23.00 -36.28
C VAL A 592 0.17 22.56 -37.73
N MET A 593 0.50 21.29 -37.96
CA MET A 593 0.73 20.74 -39.29
C MET A 593 -0.59 20.31 -39.94
N GLY A 594 -1.06 21.07 -40.94
CA GLY A 594 -2.36 20.84 -41.57
C GLY A 594 -2.46 19.62 -42.52
N THR A 595 -3.68 19.36 -43.01
CA THR A 595 -3.99 18.25 -43.94
C THR A 595 -3.11 18.28 -45.20
N GLY A 596 -2.38 17.19 -45.48
CA GLY A 596 -1.45 17.08 -46.61
C GLY A 596 0.03 17.04 -46.24
N THR A 597 0.35 17.09 -44.94
CA THR A 597 1.69 16.81 -44.40
C THR A 597 2.22 15.45 -44.86
N THR A 598 3.51 15.41 -45.20
CA THR A 598 4.22 14.17 -45.55
C THR A 598 5.22 13.80 -44.46
N LEU A 599 5.39 12.50 -44.23
CA LEU A 599 6.40 11.93 -43.33
C LEU A 599 7.56 11.36 -44.16
N ASN A 600 8.80 11.73 -43.80
CA ASN A 600 10.02 11.12 -44.32
C ASN A 600 10.91 10.66 -43.16
N THR A 601 11.35 9.40 -43.17
CA THR A 601 12.25 8.85 -42.14
C THR A 601 13.64 8.61 -42.71
N THR A 602 14.68 8.97 -41.94
CA THR A 602 16.08 8.69 -42.27
C THR A 602 16.80 8.13 -41.06
N VAL A 603 17.87 7.37 -41.26
CA VAL A 603 18.71 6.89 -40.14
C VAL A 603 20.02 7.66 -40.18
N SER A 604 20.37 8.31 -39.07
CA SER A 604 21.60 9.07 -38.91
C SER A 604 22.17 8.86 -37.51
N GLY A 605 23.45 8.52 -37.41
CA GLY A 605 24.12 8.29 -36.12
C GLY A 605 23.55 7.13 -35.29
N GLY A 606 22.82 6.19 -35.91
CA GLY A 606 22.15 5.09 -35.21
C GLY A 606 20.72 5.40 -34.76
N ASN A 607 20.25 6.63 -34.94
CA ASN A 607 18.92 7.10 -34.57
C ASN A 607 18.03 7.29 -35.81
N THR A 608 16.72 7.19 -35.61
CA THR A 608 15.70 7.46 -36.62
C THR A 608 15.32 8.93 -36.56
N ILE A 609 15.48 9.66 -37.67
CA ILE A 609 15.03 11.04 -37.82
C ILE A 609 13.76 11.03 -38.66
N ALA A 610 12.62 11.29 -38.03
CA ALA A 610 11.35 11.53 -38.70
C ALA A 610 11.23 13.02 -39.05
N THR A 611 10.91 13.33 -40.30
CA THR A 611 10.74 14.69 -40.79
C THR A 611 9.32 14.83 -41.33
N LEU A 612 8.51 15.66 -40.68
CA LEU A 612 7.19 16.07 -41.16
C LEU A 612 7.37 17.31 -42.04
N SER A 613 6.71 17.35 -43.20
CA SER A 613 6.81 18.46 -44.16
C SER A 613 5.45 18.84 -44.72
N SER A 614 5.11 20.13 -44.65
CA SER A 614 3.90 20.70 -45.22
C SER A 614 4.19 22.07 -45.84
N GLY A 615 4.24 22.13 -47.18
CA GLY A 615 4.63 23.34 -47.91
C GLY A 615 6.06 23.80 -47.58
N SER A 616 6.18 24.98 -46.95
CA SER A 616 7.47 25.55 -46.50
C SER A 616 7.81 25.24 -45.03
N VAL A 617 6.92 24.56 -44.31
CA VAL A 617 7.08 24.21 -42.90
C VAL A 617 7.63 22.79 -42.78
N SER A 618 8.60 22.57 -41.91
CA SER A 618 9.14 21.25 -41.59
C SER A 618 9.45 21.13 -40.10
N GLN A 619 9.07 19.98 -39.52
CA GLN A 619 9.42 19.57 -38.16
C GLN A 619 10.23 18.28 -38.20
N GLN A 620 11.17 18.12 -37.27
CA GLN A 620 11.96 16.90 -37.14
C GLN A 620 11.85 16.34 -35.74
N PHE A 621 11.79 15.01 -35.64
CA PHE A 621 11.81 14.22 -34.41
C PHE A 621 12.92 13.18 -34.49
N THR A 622 13.76 13.13 -33.46
CA THR A 622 14.86 12.16 -33.35
C THR A 622 14.46 11.07 -32.38
N PHE A 623 14.30 9.85 -32.86
CA PHE A 623 14.03 8.67 -32.06
C PHE A 623 15.31 7.84 -31.86
N ALA A 624 15.52 7.34 -30.66
CA ALA A 624 16.60 6.43 -30.32
C ALA A 624 16.48 5.14 -31.16
N GLY A 625 17.58 4.74 -31.78
CA GLY A 625 17.64 3.52 -32.58
C GLY A 625 17.06 3.67 -33.99
N SER A 626 17.35 2.69 -34.85
CA SER A 626 16.97 2.69 -36.27
C SER A 626 15.71 1.87 -36.59
N ALA A 627 15.16 1.15 -35.61
CA ALA A 627 14.08 0.18 -35.81
C ALA A 627 12.73 0.84 -36.14
N LEU A 628 12.48 2.04 -35.59
CA LEU A 628 11.22 2.77 -35.75
C LEU A 628 11.06 3.40 -37.15
N ALA A 629 12.14 3.52 -37.92
CA ALA A 629 12.12 4.19 -39.22
C ALA A 629 11.10 3.61 -40.22
N ALA A 630 10.78 2.32 -40.10
CA ALA A 630 9.83 1.63 -40.96
C ALA A 630 8.41 1.50 -40.37
N SER A 631 8.24 1.71 -39.07
CA SER A 631 6.95 1.52 -38.37
C SER A 631 6.19 2.82 -38.11
N LEU A 632 6.86 3.98 -38.18
CA LEU A 632 6.22 5.30 -37.99
C LEU A 632 5.15 5.56 -39.08
N THR A 633 3.97 5.96 -38.64
CA THR A 633 2.82 6.28 -39.47
C THR A 633 2.28 7.66 -39.16
N LEU A 634 1.83 8.37 -40.19
CA LEU A 634 1.21 9.68 -40.07
C LEU A 634 -0.29 9.57 -40.39
N SER A 635 -1.15 9.91 -39.44
CA SER A 635 -2.61 10.01 -39.61
C SER A 635 -3.06 11.47 -39.58
N ALA A 636 -4.22 11.74 -40.17
CA ALA A 636 -4.91 13.00 -39.95
C ALA A 636 -5.70 12.89 -38.64
N ASP A 637 -5.59 13.89 -37.78
CA ASP A 637 -6.37 13.96 -36.54
C ASP A 637 -7.86 14.27 -36.82
N SER A 638 -8.72 13.84 -35.90
CA SER A 638 -10.15 14.10 -35.82
C SER A 638 -10.52 15.52 -35.38
N THR A 639 -9.60 16.27 -34.77
CA THR A 639 -9.84 17.57 -34.12
C THR A 639 -9.16 18.71 -34.88
N ASP A 640 -7.84 18.61 -35.13
CA ASP A 640 -7.03 19.46 -36.03
C ASP A 640 -5.56 19.03 -36.04
N GLY A 641 -4.92 19.01 -37.22
CA GLY A 641 -3.50 18.68 -37.36
C GLY A 641 -3.20 17.27 -37.87
N VAL A 642 -2.08 16.69 -37.43
CA VAL A 642 -1.65 15.32 -37.76
C VAL A 642 -1.05 14.63 -36.56
N GLU A 643 -1.23 13.31 -36.50
CA GLU A 643 -0.65 12.46 -35.46
C GLU A 643 0.47 11.61 -36.07
N LEU A 644 1.63 11.60 -35.42
CA LEU A 644 2.68 10.64 -35.69
C LEU A 644 2.59 9.53 -34.64
N THR A 645 2.27 8.33 -35.11
CA THR A 645 2.14 7.10 -34.31
C THR A 645 3.10 6.05 -34.82
N THR A 646 3.18 4.90 -34.17
CA THR A 646 3.68 3.69 -34.82
C THR A 646 2.50 2.86 -35.31
N SER A 647 2.59 2.34 -36.54
CA SER A 647 1.70 1.25 -36.95
C SER A 647 1.78 0.18 -35.88
N SER A 648 0.63 -0.20 -35.32
CA SER A 648 0.53 -1.34 -34.41
C SER A 648 1.43 -2.43 -34.95
N ALA A 649 2.44 -2.85 -34.16
CA ALA A 649 3.15 -4.07 -34.45
C ALA A 649 2.06 -5.09 -34.77
N ALA A 650 2.09 -5.60 -36.00
CA ALA A 650 0.96 -6.31 -36.56
C ALA A 650 0.36 -7.24 -35.50
N SER A 651 -0.95 -7.14 -35.28
CA SER A 651 -1.67 -8.39 -35.18
C SER A 651 -1.46 -9.07 -36.53
N SER A 652 -0.36 -9.82 -36.67
CA SER A 652 -0.38 -10.89 -37.65
C SER A 652 -1.31 -11.91 -37.04
N GLY A 653 -2.61 -11.74 -37.32
CA GLY A 653 -3.56 -12.82 -37.20
C GLY A 653 -2.90 -14.06 -37.78
N SER A 654 -2.95 -15.15 -37.01
CA SER A 654 -2.62 -16.51 -37.43
C SER A 654 -1.70 -16.59 -38.65
N ASP A 655 -0.39 -16.78 -38.42
CA ASP A 655 0.58 -17.39 -39.38
C ASP A 655 1.82 -16.55 -39.82
N SER A 656 2.37 -15.63 -39.01
CA SER A 656 3.77 -15.18 -39.20
C SER A 656 4.55 -14.98 -37.91
N SER A 657 5.77 -15.51 -37.84
CA SER A 657 6.55 -15.75 -36.62
C SER A 657 7.25 -14.50 -36.05
N ASN A 658 7.04 -14.19 -34.77
CA ASN A 658 7.81 -13.24 -33.96
C ASN A 658 9.21 -13.79 -33.66
N VAL A 659 10.16 -13.61 -34.57
CA VAL A 659 11.50 -14.24 -34.46
C VAL A 659 12.62 -13.20 -34.45
N VAL A 660 13.38 -13.13 -33.35
CA VAL A 660 14.70 -12.49 -33.32
C VAL A 660 15.68 -13.40 -34.05
N SER A 661 16.02 -13.01 -35.28
CA SER A 661 16.85 -13.82 -36.18
C SER A 661 18.33 -13.81 -35.79
N SER A 662 19.11 -14.75 -36.32
CA SER A 662 20.55 -14.83 -36.09
C SER A 662 21.28 -13.52 -36.44
N GLY A 663 22.10 -13.00 -35.52
CA GLY A 663 22.81 -11.73 -35.66
C GLY A 663 21.98 -10.48 -35.37
N ALA A 664 20.68 -10.63 -35.06
CA ALA A 664 19.82 -9.53 -34.63
C ALA A 664 19.84 -9.40 -33.10
N THR A 665 19.79 -8.16 -32.62
CA THR A 665 19.59 -7.84 -31.21
C THR A 665 18.26 -7.10 -31.05
N LEU A 666 17.44 -7.56 -30.11
CA LEU A 666 16.20 -6.91 -29.71
C LEU A 666 16.31 -6.49 -28.23
N SER A 667 15.89 -5.28 -27.89
CA SER A 667 16.01 -4.77 -26.52
C SER A 667 14.68 -4.20 -26.03
N GLY A 668 14.35 -4.41 -24.75
CA GLY A 668 13.13 -3.86 -24.13
C GLY A 668 11.82 -4.47 -24.66
N ALA A 669 11.86 -5.71 -25.17
CA ALA A 669 10.66 -6.33 -25.72
C ALA A 669 9.66 -6.69 -24.61
N VAL A 670 8.38 -6.41 -24.80
CA VAL A 670 7.32 -6.87 -23.90
C VAL A 670 6.55 -8.01 -24.57
N VAL A 671 6.41 -9.14 -23.89
CA VAL A 671 5.66 -10.31 -24.36
C VAL A 671 4.35 -10.42 -23.58
N PHE A 672 3.23 -10.15 -24.25
CA PHE A 672 1.90 -10.13 -23.64
C PHE A 672 1.27 -11.53 -23.53
N SER A 673 0.14 -11.60 -22.84
CA SER A 673 -0.61 -12.85 -22.65
C SER A 673 -1.03 -13.47 -24.00
N GLY A 674 -0.71 -14.75 -24.19
CA GLY A 674 -1.01 -15.49 -25.43
C GLY A 674 0.02 -15.32 -26.55
N ASP A 675 0.99 -14.41 -26.39
CA ASP A 675 2.05 -14.20 -27.37
C ASP A 675 3.25 -15.11 -27.11
N THR A 676 3.97 -15.43 -28.19
CA THR A 676 5.27 -16.09 -28.14
C THR A 676 6.29 -15.28 -28.93
N LEU A 677 7.42 -14.95 -28.29
CA LEU A 677 8.59 -14.35 -28.92
C LEU A 677 9.71 -15.39 -28.99
N THR A 678 10.22 -15.66 -30.19
CA THR A 678 11.28 -16.64 -30.39
C THR A 678 12.61 -15.96 -30.70
N VAL A 679 13.66 -16.25 -29.92
CA VAL A 679 15.04 -15.84 -30.20
C VAL A 679 15.78 -17.00 -30.85
N SER A 680 16.04 -16.90 -32.15
CA SER A 680 16.78 -17.92 -32.89
C SER A 680 18.25 -18.00 -32.46
N ALA A 681 18.90 -19.14 -32.74
CA ALA A 681 20.33 -19.32 -32.47
C ALA A 681 21.18 -18.19 -33.11
N GLY A 682 22.02 -17.54 -32.29
CA GLY A 682 22.83 -16.38 -32.67
C GLY A 682 22.08 -15.04 -32.66
N GLY A 683 20.79 -15.01 -32.36
CA GLY A 683 20.05 -13.80 -32.01
C GLY A 683 20.25 -13.46 -30.53
N THR A 684 20.05 -12.20 -30.17
CA THR A 684 20.21 -11.70 -28.80
C THR A 684 18.98 -10.91 -28.39
N ILE A 685 18.46 -11.16 -27.20
CA ILE A 685 17.47 -10.32 -26.55
C ILE A 685 18.03 -9.75 -25.25
N VAL A 686 17.71 -8.49 -24.94
CA VAL A 686 18.23 -7.79 -23.75
C VAL A 686 17.09 -7.06 -23.04
N GLY A 687 16.88 -7.37 -21.77
CA GLY A 687 15.89 -6.69 -20.92
C GLY A 687 14.46 -6.85 -21.44
N ALA A 688 14.05 -8.06 -21.82
CA ALA A 688 12.66 -8.30 -22.15
C ALA A 688 11.80 -8.41 -20.88
N THR A 689 10.52 -8.04 -20.98
CA THR A 689 9.52 -8.25 -19.93
C THR A 689 8.49 -9.25 -20.44
N VAL A 690 8.39 -10.41 -19.79
CA VAL A 690 7.41 -11.45 -20.14
C VAL A 690 6.27 -11.40 -19.13
N LEU A 691 5.11 -10.92 -19.56
CA LEU A 691 3.92 -10.76 -18.71
C LEU A 691 3.18 -12.10 -18.53
N SER A 692 2.21 -12.11 -17.63
CA SER A 692 1.39 -13.30 -17.33
C SER A 692 0.72 -13.87 -18.59
N GLY A 693 0.99 -15.15 -18.86
CA GLY A 693 0.53 -15.87 -20.06
C GLY A 693 1.34 -15.62 -21.34
N GLY A 694 2.38 -14.78 -21.30
CA GLY A 694 3.33 -14.59 -22.40
C GLY A 694 4.47 -15.62 -22.37
N MET A 695 5.08 -15.87 -23.53
CA MET A 695 6.14 -16.87 -23.70
C MET A 695 7.37 -16.34 -24.45
N LEU A 696 8.56 -16.51 -23.87
CA LEU A 696 9.84 -16.22 -24.50
C LEU A 696 10.62 -17.51 -24.77
N ASP A 697 10.86 -17.84 -26.04
CA ASP A 697 11.60 -19.04 -26.47
C ASP A 697 13.02 -18.67 -26.90
N VAL A 698 14.05 -19.02 -26.13
CA VAL A 698 15.43 -18.55 -26.34
C VAL A 698 16.36 -19.67 -26.82
N ALA A 699 16.58 -19.76 -28.13
CA ALA A 699 17.66 -20.56 -28.73
C ALA A 699 18.97 -19.77 -28.92
N GLY A 700 18.89 -18.44 -28.87
CA GLY A 700 20.03 -17.52 -28.91
C GLY A 700 20.54 -17.18 -27.50
N THR A 701 20.67 -15.88 -27.25
CA THR A 701 21.10 -15.34 -25.94
C THR A 701 20.04 -14.40 -25.39
N ASP A 702 19.65 -14.62 -24.15
CA ASP A 702 18.90 -13.68 -23.32
C ASP A 702 19.82 -13.05 -22.25
N SER A 703 19.58 -11.79 -21.94
CA SER A 703 20.29 -11.05 -20.91
C SER A 703 19.37 -10.06 -20.18
N GLY A 704 19.18 -10.26 -18.88
CA GLY A 704 18.50 -9.30 -18.01
C GLY A 704 16.98 -9.25 -18.17
N SER A 705 16.36 -10.31 -18.67
CA SER A 705 14.91 -10.34 -18.82
C SER A 705 14.18 -10.51 -17.48
N VAL A 706 12.99 -9.93 -17.40
CA VAL A 706 12.08 -10.04 -16.25
C VAL A 706 10.93 -10.94 -16.65
N ILE A 707 10.81 -12.08 -15.97
CA ILE A 707 9.73 -13.04 -16.19
C ILE A 707 8.70 -12.84 -15.07
N SER A 708 7.61 -12.14 -15.36
CA SER A 708 6.56 -11.85 -14.37
C SER A 708 5.82 -13.11 -13.93
N ALA A 709 5.08 -13.04 -12.81
CA ALA A 709 4.26 -14.15 -12.33
C ALA A 709 3.28 -14.63 -13.43
N GLY A 710 3.32 -15.93 -13.74
CA GLY A 710 2.55 -16.54 -14.83
C GLY A 710 3.15 -16.39 -16.24
N GLY A 711 4.25 -15.65 -16.40
CA GLY A 711 5.05 -15.63 -17.62
C GLY A 711 6.00 -16.83 -17.72
N VAL A 712 6.37 -17.21 -18.95
CA VAL A 712 7.22 -18.39 -19.20
C VAL A 712 8.39 -18.05 -20.10
N GLU A 713 9.57 -18.52 -19.73
CA GLU A 713 10.77 -18.48 -20.55
C GLU A 713 11.33 -19.89 -20.79
N ASN A 714 11.48 -20.30 -22.05
CA ASN A 714 12.07 -21.59 -22.42
C ASN A 714 13.46 -21.38 -23.01
N ILE A 715 14.48 -21.90 -22.34
CA ILE A 715 15.87 -21.76 -22.75
C ILE A 715 16.35 -23.02 -23.45
N THR A 716 16.80 -22.84 -24.68
CA THR A 716 17.56 -23.82 -25.45
C THR A 716 18.97 -23.35 -25.84
N GLY A 717 19.26 -22.06 -25.64
CA GLY A 717 20.57 -21.42 -25.80
C GLY A 717 21.17 -21.00 -24.45
N HIS A 718 21.23 -19.70 -24.19
CA HIS A 718 21.77 -19.16 -22.93
C HIS A 718 20.90 -18.01 -22.40
N ALA A 719 20.61 -18.01 -21.10
CA ALA A 719 20.03 -16.88 -20.37
C ALA A 719 20.98 -16.40 -19.29
N SER A 720 20.95 -15.11 -18.98
CA SER A 720 21.77 -14.57 -17.90
C SER A 720 21.25 -13.29 -17.28
N GLY A 721 21.46 -13.15 -15.97
CA GLY A 721 21.17 -11.91 -15.24
C GLY A 721 19.68 -11.58 -15.13
N GLY A 722 18.79 -12.53 -15.42
CA GLY A 722 17.36 -12.32 -15.37
C GLY A 722 16.77 -12.34 -13.96
N THR A 723 15.55 -11.83 -13.86
CA THR A 723 14.73 -11.85 -12.64
C THR A 723 13.47 -12.68 -12.90
N VAL A 724 13.28 -13.74 -12.11
CA VAL A 724 12.25 -14.75 -12.36
C VAL A 724 11.21 -14.76 -11.25
N TYR A 725 10.01 -14.26 -11.54
CA TYR A 725 8.78 -14.42 -10.74
C TYR A 725 7.84 -15.49 -11.33
N GLY A 726 7.99 -15.78 -12.63
CA GLY A 726 7.27 -16.84 -13.34
C GLY A 726 8.11 -18.12 -13.46
N THR A 727 8.10 -18.77 -14.63
CA THR A 727 8.82 -20.03 -14.84
C THR A 727 9.87 -19.90 -15.94
N GLN A 728 11.12 -20.24 -15.62
CA GLN A 728 12.21 -20.44 -16.59
C GLN A 728 12.51 -21.94 -16.72
N THR A 729 12.44 -22.49 -17.94
CA THR A 729 12.66 -23.93 -18.18
C THR A 729 13.84 -24.14 -19.11
N LEU A 730 14.79 -24.99 -18.71
CA LEU A 730 15.92 -25.42 -19.54
C LEU A 730 15.67 -26.85 -20.05
N ALA A 731 15.27 -26.97 -21.32
CA ALA A 731 14.71 -28.20 -21.89
C ALA A 731 15.56 -28.88 -22.98
N THR A 732 16.79 -28.43 -23.24
CA THR A 732 17.67 -29.05 -24.26
C THR A 732 19.12 -29.22 -23.81
N SER A 733 19.80 -30.23 -24.35
CA SER A 733 21.23 -30.45 -24.11
C SER A 733 22.05 -29.30 -24.73
N GLY A 734 22.79 -28.57 -23.90
CA GLY A 734 23.56 -27.38 -24.31
C GLY A 734 22.97 -26.05 -23.86
N ALA A 735 21.74 -26.06 -23.32
CA ALA A 735 21.19 -24.92 -22.61
C ALA A 735 22.03 -24.59 -21.37
N SER A 736 22.06 -23.32 -20.98
CA SER A 736 22.69 -22.86 -19.74
C SER A 736 22.02 -21.59 -19.24
N THR A 737 22.07 -21.38 -17.93
CA THR A 737 21.58 -20.15 -17.30
C THR A 737 22.60 -19.67 -16.28
N SER A 738 22.73 -18.35 -16.08
CA SER A 738 23.69 -17.82 -15.12
C SER A 738 23.34 -16.48 -14.51
N ASN A 739 23.65 -16.30 -13.23
CA ASN A 739 23.38 -15.08 -12.47
C ASN A 739 21.89 -14.69 -12.43
N GLU A 740 21.00 -15.69 -12.49
CA GLU A 740 19.57 -15.46 -12.32
C GLU A 740 19.22 -15.22 -10.86
N THR A 741 18.27 -14.32 -10.62
CA THR A 741 17.62 -14.14 -9.31
C THR A 741 16.20 -14.66 -9.39
N VAL A 742 15.90 -15.70 -8.62
CA VAL A 742 14.60 -16.37 -8.59
C VAL A 742 13.87 -15.94 -7.34
N LEU A 743 12.78 -15.20 -7.50
CA LEU A 743 12.02 -14.61 -6.40
C LEU A 743 10.86 -15.51 -5.97
N SER A 744 10.20 -15.18 -4.85
CA SER A 744 9.05 -15.92 -4.34
C SER A 744 7.97 -16.16 -5.41
N GLY A 745 7.58 -17.44 -5.56
CA GLY A 745 6.66 -17.90 -6.60
C GLY A 745 7.31 -18.24 -7.95
N GLY A 746 8.57 -17.82 -8.17
CA GLY A 746 9.33 -18.10 -9.37
C GLY A 746 10.03 -19.46 -9.35
N THR A 747 10.18 -20.09 -10.52
CA THR A 747 10.86 -21.38 -10.67
C THR A 747 11.87 -21.38 -11.81
N VAL A 748 13.00 -22.05 -11.59
CA VAL A 748 13.95 -22.46 -12.64
C VAL A 748 14.00 -23.98 -12.68
N ASP A 749 13.57 -24.56 -13.80
CA ASP A 749 13.43 -26.01 -13.95
C ASP A 749 14.41 -26.57 -14.99
N ILE A 750 15.35 -27.38 -14.54
CA ILE A 750 16.30 -28.10 -15.39
C ILE A 750 15.82 -29.54 -15.56
N THR A 751 15.12 -29.78 -16.67
CA THR A 751 14.42 -31.05 -16.93
C THR A 751 15.22 -32.06 -17.76
N ILE A 752 16.42 -31.69 -18.23
CA ILE A 752 17.27 -32.52 -19.09
C ILE A 752 18.70 -32.64 -18.53
N LYS A 753 19.35 -33.74 -18.89
CA LYS A 753 20.71 -34.15 -18.50
C LYS A 753 21.81 -33.24 -19.07
N GLY A 754 22.77 -32.85 -18.21
CA GLY A 754 24.06 -32.28 -18.61
C GLY A 754 24.04 -30.76 -18.80
N ILE A 755 23.10 -30.08 -18.16
CA ILE A 755 22.96 -28.63 -18.15
C ILE A 755 23.78 -28.04 -17.01
N THR A 756 24.29 -26.82 -17.19
CA THR A 756 24.99 -26.07 -16.13
C THR A 756 24.22 -24.80 -15.81
N ALA A 757 23.88 -24.62 -14.54
CA ALA A 757 23.44 -23.36 -13.96
C ALA A 757 24.56 -22.79 -13.08
N THR A 758 24.78 -21.48 -13.07
CA THR A 758 25.89 -20.87 -12.32
C THR A 758 25.51 -19.53 -11.72
N GLY A 759 25.82 -19.29 -10.45
CA GLY A 759 25.55 -18.00 -9.81
C GLY A 759 24.06 -17.76 -9.54
N ILE A 760 23.27 -18.82 -9.37
CA ILE A 760 21.83 -18.69 -9.16
C ILE A 760 21.56 -18.26 -7.71
N THR A 761 20.79 -17.18 -7.56
CA THR A 761 20.29 -16.72 -6.26
C THR A 761 18.83 -17.08 -6.13
N LEU A 762 18.49 -17.84 -5.10
CA LEU A 762 17.13 -18.26 -4.77
C LEU A 762 16.66 -17.43 -3.57
N ASP A 763 15.80 -16.46 -3.84
CA ASP A 763 15.29 -15.46 -2.90
C ASP A 763 13.78 -15.71 -2.69
N GLY A 764 13.47 -16.78 -1.94
CA GLY A 764 12.12 -17.33 -1.81
C GLY A 764 11.62 -18.17 -3.01
N GLY A 765 12.35 -18.16 -4.14
CA GLY A 765 12.05 -18.98 -5.33
C GLY A 765 12.73 -20.36 -5.33
N SER A 766 12.51 -21.17 -6.37
CA SER A 766 13.06 -22.54 -6.45
C SER A 766 13.87 -22.86 -7.70
N LEU A 767 14.93 -23.66 -7.56
CA LEU A 767 15.66 -24.30 -8.65
C LEU A 767 15.57 -25.82 -8.53
N SER A 768 15.05 -26.48 -9.55
CA SER A 768 14.99 -27.93 -9.66
C SER A 768 16.04 -28.44 -10.65
N ILE A 769 16.92 -29.35 -10.25
CA ILE A 769 17.92 -29.95 -11.15
C ILE A 769 17.81 -31.46 -11.28
N ASP A 770 17.58 -31.93 -12.52
CA ASP A 770 17.47 -33.34 -12.87
C ASP A 770 18.68 -33.86 -13.69
N GLY A 771 18.76 -35.17 -13.86
CA GLY A 771 19.76 -35.83 -14.69
C GLY A 771 21.18 -35.79 -14.10
N ASN A 772 22.16 -35.46 -14.93
CA ASN A 772 23.55 -35.22 -14.51
C ASN A 772 23.92 -33.73 -14.64
N SER A 773 22.92 -32.85 -14.45
CA SER A 773 23.08 -31.41 -14.49
C SER A 773 23.75 -30.89 -13.23
N VAL A 774 24.38 -29.72 -13.34
CA VAL A 774 25.21 -29.13 -12.30
C VAL A 774 24.73 -27.72 -12.01
N THR A 775 24.57 -27.39 -10.73
CA THR A 775 24.55 -26.00 -10.30
C THR A 775 25.87 -25.65 -9.60
N ASN A 776 26.32 -24.41 -9.75
CA ASN A 776 27.59 -23.93 -9.22
C ASN A 776 27.42 -22.53 -8.63
N ASN A 777 27.99 -22.27 -7.45
CA ASN A 777 27.91 -20.99 -6.74
C ASN A 777 26.45 -20.56 -6.54
N THR A 778 25.69 -21.37 -5.81
CA THR A 778 24.27 -21.12 -5.56
C THR A 778 24.09 -20.46 -4.19
N VAL A 779 23.18 -19.48 -4.12
CA VAL A 779 22.81 -18.79 -2.88
C VAL A 779 21.34 -19.10 -2.57
N LEU A 780 21.05 -19.49 -1.34
CA LEU A 780 19.72 -19.69 -0.78
C LEU A 780 19.47 -18.60 0.25
N LYS A 781 18.35 -17.87 0.15
CA LYS A 781 17.90 -16.93 1.17
C LYS A 781 16.38 -16.75 1.11
N ASP A 782 15.81 -16.18 2.17
CA ASP A 782 14.40 -15.77 2.24
C ASP A 782 13.39 -16.88 1.86
N GLY A 783 13.70 -18.16 2.16
CA GLY A 783 12.90 -19.34 1.85
C GLY A 783 13.27 -20.05 0.54
N GLY A 784 14.37 -19.67 -0.11
CA GLY A 784 14.82 -20.23 -1.38
C GLY A 784 15.06 -21.74 -1.32
N THR A 785 14.65 -22.46 -2.36
CA THR A 785 14.71 -23.93 -2.41
C THR A 785 15.53 -24.46 -3.60
N LEU A 786 16.52 -25.31 -3.33
CA LEU A 786 17.26 -26.07 -4.35
C LEU A 786 16.92 -27.55 -4.25
N ASP A 787 16.41 -28.17 -5.32
CA ASP A 787 16.05 -29.59 -5.36
C ASP A 787 16.92 -30.40 -6.34
N LEU A 788 17.57 -31.44 -5.82
CA LEU A 788 18.34 -32.43 -6.58
C LEU A 788 17.47 -33.65 -6.87
N LEU A 789 16.81 -33.63 -8.03
CA LEU A 789 15.81 -34.63 -8.43
C LEU A 789 16.43 -35.97 -8.89
N SER A 790 17.74 -36.05 -9.10
CA SER A 790 18.40 -37.21 -9.70
C SER A 790 19.70 -37.64 -8.99
N PRO A 791 20.04 -38.95 -8.97
CA PRO A 791 21.28 -39.47 -8.36
C PRO A 791 22.61 -38.98 -8.96
N LYS A 792 22.57 -38.21 -10.05
CA LYS A 792 23.74 -37.64 -10.73
C LYS A 792 23.70 -36.12 -10.79
N ALA A 793 22.65 -35.49 -10.27
CA ALA A 793 22.61 -34.06 -10.10
C ALA A 793 23.67 -33.67 -9.06
N SER A 794 24.28 -32.49 -9.23
CA SER A 794 25.33 -32.06 -8.31
C SER A 794 25.36 -30.57 -8.09
N VAL A 795 25.73 -30.18 -6.88
CA VAL A 795 26.07 -28.82 -6.48
C VAL A 795 27.59 -28.74 -6.36
N THR A 796 28.22 -27.75 -6.99
CA THR A 796 29.68 -27.58 -6.98
C THR A 796 30.05 -26.14 -6.62
N GLY A 797 31.32 -25.86 -6.34
CA GLY A 797 31.75 -24.51 -5.94
C GLY A 797 31.30 -24.18 -4.52
N SER A 798 30.55 -23.09 -4.36
CA SER A 798 29.89 -22.72 -3.10
C SER A 798 28.39 -23.00 -3.11
N LEU A 799 27.87 -23.34 -1.94
CA LEU A 799 26.45 -23.28 -1.61
C LEU A 799 26.31 -22.41 -0.36
N GLU A 800 25.75 -21.23 -0.51
CA GLU A 800 25.62 -20.28 0.59
C GLU A 800 24.17 -20.22 1.05
N PHE A 801 23.96 -20.35 2.35
CA PHE A 801 22.72 -19.97 3.02
C PHE A 801 22.95 -18.55 3.55
N ALA A 802 22.28 -17.56 2.95
CA ALA A 802 22.38 -16.14 3.28
C ALA A 802 21.13 -15.64 4.03
N GLY A 803 20.42 -16.57 4.67
CA GLY A 803 19.08 -16.48 5.26
C GLY A 803 18.38 -17.83 5.10
N ALA A 804 17.19 -18.00 5.68
CA ALA A 804 16.48 -19.29 5.69
C ALA A 804 16.43 -19.91 4.28
N GLY A 805 16.94 -21.12 4.14
CA GLY A 805 17.03 -21.83 2.86
C GLY A 805 16.79 -23.33 2.98
N THR A 806 16.37 -23.94 1.88
CA THR A 806 16.15 -25.40 1.81
C THR A 806 16.94 -26.02 0.67
N LEU A 807 17.73 -27.03 0.97
CA LEU A 807 18.30 -27.96 0.00
C LEU A 807 17.57 -29.30 0.12
N ILE A 808 16.99 -29.77 -0.97
CA ILE A 808 16.35 -31.08 -1.07
C ILE A 808 17.23 -31.99 -1.92
N GLN A 809 17.57 -33.15 -1.38
CA GLN A 809 18.18 -34.26 -2.12
C GLN A 809 17.15 -35.37 -2.25
N SER A 810 16.23 -35.18 -3.20
CA SER A 810 15.10 -36.09 -3.48
C SER A 810 15.53 -37.53 -3.75
N VAL A 811 16.76 -37.74 -4.26
CA VAL A 811 17.33 -39.07 -4.48
C VAL A 811 18.78 -39.14 -4.04
N ALA A 812 19.16 -40.21 -3.34
CA ALA A 812 20.53 -40.44 -2.89
C ALA A 812 21.55 -40.46 -4.07
N PRO A 813 22.76 -39.92 -3.87
CA PRO A 813 23.75 -39.81 -4.93
C PRO A 813 24.30 -41.17 -5.33
N SER A 814 24.58 -41.35 -6.62
CA SER A 814 25.08 -42.61 -7.18
C SER A 814 26.57 -42.88 -6.90
N SER A 815 27.32 -41.85 -6.47
CA SER A 815 28.72 -41.94 -6.03
C SER A 815 29.13 -40.64 -5.32
N THR A 816 30.28 -40.63 -4.64
CA THR A 816 30.89 -39.42 -4.03
C THR A 816 31.35 -38.35 -5.02
N ALA A 817 31.07 -38.50 -6.32
CA ALA A 817 31.33 -37.50 -7.35
C ALA A 817 30.06 -36.70 -7.73
N TYR A 818 28.91 -37.04 -7.15
CA TYR A 818 27.60 -36.43 -7.38
C TYR A 818 26.97 -36.08 -6.03
N GLY A 819 25.86 -35.34 -6.04
CA GLY A 819 25.29 -34.77 -4.81
C GLY A 819 25.95 -33.45 -4.44
N VAL A 820 26.08 -33.18 -3.14
CA VAL A 820 26.55 -31.88 -2.66
C VAL A 820 28.07 -31.87 -2.54
N GLN A 821 28.73 -31.38 -3.59
CA GLN A 821 30.19 -31.27 -3.66
C GLN A 821 30.67 -29.85 -3.33
N ALA A 822 29.74 -28.93 -3.11
CA ALA A 822 30.02 -27.55 -2.74
C ALA A 822 30.43 -27.44 -1.27
N VAL A 823 31.19 -26.38 -0.97
CA VAL A 823 31.37 -25.95 0.41
C VAL A 823 30.13 -25.18 0.82
N ILE A 824 29.45 -25.67 1.86
CA ILE A 824 28.27 -25.06 2.45
C ILE A 824 28.71 -23.99 3.44
N SER A 825 28.20 -22.77 3.32
CA SER A 825 28.46 -21.67 4.26
C SER A 825 27.17 -21.00 4.71
N GLY A 826 27.19 -20.39 5.89
CA GLY A 826 26.05 -19.65 6.45
C GLY A 826 24.90 -20.53 6.93
N PHE A 827 25.14 -21.83 7.15
CA PHE A 827 24.12 -22.77 7.60
C PHE A 827 23.74 -22.52 9.07
N GLU A 828 22.51 -22.07 9.30
CA GLU A 828 21.93 -21.68 10.58
C GLU A 828 20.66 -22.49 10.90
N ALA A 829 19.99 -22.18 12.01
CA ALA A 829 18.94 -23.04 12.59
C ALA A 829 17.65 -23.13 11.76
N ASP A 830 17.37 -22.13 10.93
CA ASP A 830 16.20 -22.09 10.06
C ASP A 830 16.49 -22.67 8.66
N ASP A 831 17.71 -23.19 8.46
CA ASP A 831 18.10 -23.88 7.24
C ASP A 831 17.82 -25.37 7.31
N THR A 832 17.42 -25.94 6.17
CA THR A 832 17.12 -27.35 6.06
C THR A 832 17.91 -27.99 4.93
N ILE A 833 18.56 -29.11 5.23
CA ILE A 833 19.03 -30.06 4.21
C ILE A 833 18.22 -31.33 4.35
N ASP A 834 17.35 -31.60 3.38
CA ASP A 834 16.47 -32.75 3.35
C ASP A 834 17.07 -33.88 2.49
N LEU A 835 17.39 -35.01 3.12
CA LEU A 835 17.99 -36.19 2.50
C LEU A 835 16.94 -37.30 2.33
N GLN A 836 15.95 -37.08 1.45
CA GLN A 836 14.79 -37.97 1.23
C GLN A 836 15.17 -39.42 0.83
N GLY A 837 16.35 -39.61 0.25
CA GLY A 837 16.87 -40.93 -0.14
C GLY A 837 17.51 -41.76 0.99
N MET A 838 17.55 -41.27 2.22
CA MET A 838 18.20 -41.92 3.38
C MET A 838 17.19 -42.52 4.36
N GLY A 839 17.47 -43.71 4.88
CA GLY A 839 16.59 -44.34 5.87
C GLY A 839 16.61 -43.61 7.22
N SER A 840 15.44 -43.53 7.87
CA SER A 840 15.22 -42.85 9.16
C SER A 840 16.03 -43.35 10.37
N ALA A 841 16.79 -44.44 10.23
CA ALA A 841 17.74 -44.94 11.23
C ALA A 841 19.19 -44.47 10.98
N ALA A 842 19.37 -43.42 10.18
CA ALA A 842 20.65 -42.85 9.86
C ALA A 842 21.38 -42.33 11.12
N THR A 843 22.70 -42.36 11.03
CA THR A 843 23.62 -41.82 12.03
C THR A 843 24.44 -40.71 11.41
N LEU A 844 24.77 -39.71 12.20
CA LEU A 844 25.63 -38.59 11.81
C LEU A 844 26.98 -38.71 12.52
N SER A 845 28.05 -38.39 11.80
CA SER A 845 29.38 -38.19 12.35
C SER A 845 30.01 -36.95 11.72
N SER A 846 30.80 -36.20 12.48
CA SER A 846 31.51 -35.04 11.94
C SER A 846 33.02 -35.14 12.17
N VAL A 847 33.80 -34.62 11.22
CA VAL A 847 35.25 -34.50 11.32
C VAL A 847 35.66 -33.12 10.82
N THR A 848 36.29 -32.35 11.69
CA THR A 848 36.91 -31.07 11.31
C THR A 848 38.24 -31.33 10.60
N SER A 849 38.40 -30.80 9.39
CA SER A 849 39.61 -30.94 8.59
C SER A 849 39.84 -29.70 7.74
N GLY A 850 40.98 -29.01 7.97
CA GLY A 850 41.38 -27.87 7.17
C GLY A 850 40.54 -26.60 7.35
N GLY A 851 39.90 -26.42 8.51
CA GLY A 851 39.02 -25.28 8.81
C GLY A 851 37.57 -25.44 8.35
N ASN A 852 37.23 -26.63 7.84
CA ASN A 852 35.88 -27.04 7.47
C ASN A 852 35.46 -28.25 8.28
N THR A 853 34.15 -28.43 8.46
CA THR A 853 33.56 -29.60 9.11
C THR A 853 32.90 -30.48 8.07
N LEU A 854 33.41 -31.70 7.95
CA LEU A 854 32.81 -32.73 7.10
C LEU A 854 31.79 -33.48 7.94
N VAL A 855 30.53 -33.41 7.54
CA VAL A 855 29.41 -34.11 8.19
C VAL A 855 29.04 -35.29 7.31
N THR A 856 29.33 -36.48 7.80
CA THR A 856 28.95 -37.74 7.15
C THR A 856 27.69 -38.28 7.80
N VAL A 857 26.64 -38.38 7.00
CA VAL A 857 25.39 -39.04 7.38
C VAL A 857 25.35 -40.42 6.72
N THR A 858 24.98 -41.47 7.45
CA THR A 858 24.86 -42.83 6.90
C THR A 858 23.80 -43.68 7.59
N ASP A 859 23.01 -44.43 6.81
CA ASP A 859 22.05 -45.44 7.29
C ASP A 859 22.59 -46.89 7.19
N GLY A 860 23.89 -47.03 6.87
CA GLY A 860 24.55 -48.31 6.63
C GLY A 860 24.38 -48.89 5.22
N ARG A 861 23.54 -48.28 4.37
CA ARG A 861 23.38 -48.62 2.94
C ARG A 861 23.80 -47.46 2.03
N THR A 862 23.40 -46.24 2.38
CA THR A 862 23.75 -44.99 1.72
C THR A 862 24.55 -44.12 2.68
N SER A 863 25.38 -43.24 2.11
CA SER A 863 26.11 -42.24 2.87
C SER A 863 26.28 -40.99 2.03
N GLU A 864 26.05 -39.84 2.65
CA GLU A 864 26.36 -38.53 2.09
C GLU A 864 27.36 -37.81 3.01
N THR A 865 28.30 -37.07 2.42
CA THR A 865 29.23 -36.24 3.19
C THR A 865 29.11 -34.79 2.74
N LEU A 866 28.57 -33.97 3.62
CA LEU A 866 28.39 -32.54 3.43
C LEU A 866 29.61 -31.81 4.00
N THR A 867 30.12 -30.82 3.27
CA THR A 867 31.28 -30.02 3.72
C THR A 867 30.81 -28.64 4.13
N PHE A 868 30.83 -28.34 5.43
CA PHE A 868 30.49 -27.03 5.96
C PHE A 868 31.75 -26.19 6.22
N ALA A 869 31.70 -24.92 5.86
CA ALA A 869 32.74 -23.94 6.17
C ALA A 869 32.70 -23.61 7.67
N GLY A 870 33.82 -23.84 8.37
CA GLY A 870 33.93 -23.62 9.82
C GLY A 870 34.08 -24.90 10.64
N ASP A 871 34.38 -24.71 11.92
CA ASP A 871 34.64 -25.77 12.90
C ASP A 871 33.41 -25.99 13.80
N TYR A 872 32.52 -26.92 13.42
CA TYR A 872 31.29 -27.26 14.14
C TYR A 872 31.48 -28.52 14.99
N ALA A 873 30.86 -28.53 16.16
CA ALA A 873 30.74 -29.74 16.98
C ALA A 873 29.66 -30.68 16.41
N ALA A 874 29.75 -31.99 16.69
CA ALA A 874 28.84 -32.98 16.10
C ALA A 874 27.37 -32.80 16.51
N ASP A 875 27.14 -32.24 17.69
CA ASP A 875 25.83 -31.90 18.26
C ASP A 875 25.21 -30.65 17.64
N PHE A 876 25.95 -29.85 16.87
CA PHE A 876 25.40 -28.73 16.11
C PHE A 876 24.38 -29.18 15.05
N PHE A 877 24.54 -30.39 14.51
CA PHE A 877 23.68 -30.94 13.47
C PHE A 877 22.66 -31.91 14.08
N VAL A 878 21.39 -31.60 13.92
CA VAL A 878 20.29 -32.46 14.36
C VAL A 878 19.79 -33.29 13.19
N LEU A 879 19.56 -34.57 13.43
CA LEU A 879 18.88 -35.45 12.49
C LEU A 879 17.39 -35.54 12.88
N GLY A 880 16.51 -35.01 12.03
CA GLY A 880 15.06 -35.17 12.16
C GLY A 880 14.54 -36.23 11.18
N ALA A 881 13.60 -37.08 11.61
CA ALA A 881 12.85 -37.90 10.65
C ALA A 881 11.81 -37.01 9.96
N ASP A 882 11.78 -37.02 8.63
CA ASP A 882 10.73 -36.31 7.90
C ASP A 882 9.43 -37.13 7.84
N SER A 883 8.35 -36.52 7.33
CA SER A 883 7.05 -37.16 7.15
C SER A 883 6.93 -38.00 5.86
N ALA A 884 7.95 -37.97 4.99
CA ALA A 884 8.05 -38.66 3.70
C ALA A 884 8.95 -39.92 3.74
N GLY A 885 9.61 -40.20 4.87
CA GLY A 885 10.48 -41.37 5.09
C GLY A 885 11.99 -41.10 5.00
N GLY A 886 12.40 -39.84 4.82
CA GLY A 886 13.78 -39.35 4.77
C GLY A 886 14.28 -38.72 6.07
N LEU A 887 15.30 -37.87 5.96
CA LEU A 887 16.06 -37.34 7.09
C LEU A 887 16.44 -35.87 6.85
N THR A 888 16.06 -34.98 7.76
CA THR A 888 16.50 -33.59 7.74
C THR A 888 17.76 -33.41 8.58
N VAL A 889 18.71 -32.64 8.06
CA VAL A 889 19.80 -32.04 8.82
C VAL A 889 19.42 -30.58 9.06
N THR A 890 19.29 -30.19 10.33
CA THR A 890 19.06 -28.81 10.76
C THR A 890 20.15 -28.39 11.75
N ALA A 891 20.35 -27.09 11.96
CA ALA A 891 21.25 -26.60 13.01
C ALA A 891 20.51 -26.37 14.34
N GLU A 892 21.18 -26.59 15.47
CA GLU A 892 20.57 -26.39 16.80
C GLU A 892 20.34 -24.91 17.15
N GLY A 893 19.07 -24.55 17.43
CA GLY A 893 18.71 -23.32 18.12
C GLY A 893 17.50 -23.49 19.06
N THR A 894 17.75 -23.57 20.35
CA THR A 894 16.77 -23.48 21.47
C THR A 894 16.27 -22.06 21.78
N PRO A 895 15.02 -21.62 21.52
CA PRO A 895 14.42 -20.50 22.28
C PRO A 895 14.61 -20.69 23.79
N CYS A 896 15.19 -19.74 24.51
CA CYS A 896 15.48 -19.84 25.94
C CYS A 896 15.57 -18.45 26.59
N TYR A 897 15.18 -18.36 27.86
CA TYR A 897 15.40 -17.20 28.73
C TYR A 897 16.75 -17.28 29.43
N CYS A 898 17.42 -16.14 29.66
CA CYS A 898 18.57 -16.08 30.57
C CYS A 898 18.12 -15.95 32.05
N PRO A 899 18.96 -16.35 33.02
CA PRO A 899 18.71 -16.11 34.44
C PRO A 899 18.43 -14.64 34.76
N GLY A 900 17.53 -14.41 35.71
CA GLY A 900 17.09 -13.09 36.15
C GLY A 900 15.83 -12.55 35.45
N THR A 901 15.45 -13.13 34.31
CA THR A 901 14.23 -12.77 33.58
C THR A 901 12.99 -13.03 34.43
N ALA A 902 12.18 -11.99 34.72
CA ALA A 902 10.92 -12.16 35.44
C ALA A 902 9.85 -12.70 34.51
N ILE A 903 9.21 -13.76 34.97
CA ILE A 903 8.04 -14.36 34.36
C ILE A 903 6.83 -14.04 35.23
N LEU A 904 5.74 -13.60 34.61
CA LEU A 904 4.49 -13.32 35.31
C LEU A 904 3.83 -14.62 35.79
N THR A 905 3.76 -14.78 37.11
CA THR A 905 3.02 -15.86 37.77
C THR A 905 1.70 -15.34 38.35
N GLU A 906 0.82 -16.24 38.79
CA GLU A 906 -0.42 -15.87 39.49
C GLU A 906 -0.19 -15.03 40.76
N THR A 907 1.02 -15.11 41.34
CA THR A 907 1.39 -14.39 42.58
C THR A 907 2.27 -13.16 42.32
N GLY A 908 2.49 -12.81 41.06
CA GLY A 908 3.39 -11.73 40.63
C GLY A 908 4.59 -12.25 39.84
N GLU A 909 5.49 -11.33 39.50
CA GLU A 909 6.67 -11.60 38.70
C GLU A 909 7.77 -12.33 39.51
N ARG A 910 8.28 -13.46 38.99
CA ARG A 910 9.36 -14.25 39.60
C ARG A 910 10.49 -14.53 38.59
N PRO A 911 11.77 -14.51 39.00
CA PRO A 911 12.88 -14.87 38.12
C PRO A 911 12.76 -16.32 37.62
N VAL A 912 13.01 -16.55 36.34
CA VAL A 912 12.84 -17.84 35.65
C VAL A 912 13.59 -18.98 36.32
N GLU A 913 14.78 -18.73 36.86
CA GLU A 913 15.61 -19.74 37.53
C GLU A 913 15.04 -20.22 38.86
N THR A 914 14.11 -19.46 39.46
CA THR A 914 13.45 -19.77 40.73
C THR A 914 12.12 -20.50 40.56
N LEU A 915 11.65 -20.69 39.32
CA LEU A 915 10.42 -21.40 39.03
C LEU A 915 10.62 -22.91 39.15
N GLU A 916 9.57 -23.60 39.59
CA GLU A 916 9.53 -25.05 39.75
C GLU A 916 8.37 -25.66 38.93
N ILE A 917 8.49 -26.95 38.57
CA ILE A 917 7.38 -27.69 37.94
C ILE A 917 6.14 -27.59 38.82
N GLY A 918 5.00 -27.23 38.22
CA GLY A 918 3.74 -26.98 38.90
C GLY A 918 3.47 -25.53 39.29
N ASP A 919 4.46 -24.63 39.25
CA ASP A 919 4.22 -23.18 39.39
C ASP A 919 3.25 -22.70 38.30
N ARG A 920 2.38 -21.73 38.63
CA ARG A 920 1.26 -21.30 37.78
C ARG A 920 1.53 -19.97 37.09
N LEU A 921 1.58 -20.00 35.75
CA LEU A 921 1.86 -18.84 34.89
C LEU A 921 0.59 -18.27 34.27
N ILE A 922 0.57 -16.95 34.09
CA ILE A 922 -0.52 -16.26 33.39
C ILE A 922 -0.18 -16.21 31.90
N THR A 923 -1.05 -16.76 31.06
CA THR A 923 -0.94 -16.68 29.60
C THR A 923 -1.58 -15.41 29.06
N ARG A 924 -1.27 -15.03 27.82
CA ARG A 924 -1.80 -13.83 27.15
C ARG A 924 -3.33 -13.74 27.16
N ASP A 925 -3.99 -14.88 26.99
CA ASP A 925 -5.47 -14.95 26.95
C ASP A 925 -6.10 -15.00 28.36
N GLY A 926 -5.30 -14.77 29.41
CA GLY A 926 -5.73 -14.71 30.81
C GLY A 926 -5.87 -16.07 31.49
N ALA A 927 -5.56 -17.18 30.80
CA ALA A 927 -5.57 -18.50 31.40
C ALA A 927 -4.39 -18.69 32.35
N ILE A 928 -4.60 -19.46 33.42
CA ILE A 928 -3.55 -19.80 34.39
C ILE A 928 -3.15 -21.27 34.16
N ARG A 929 -1.88 -21.51 33.81
CA ARG A 929 -1.39 -22.85 33.45
C ARG A 929 -0.18 -23.27 34.30
N PRO A 930 -0.13 -24.52 34.78
CA PRO A 930 1.02 -25.03 35.53
C PRO A 930 2.20 -25.33 34.60
N ILE A 931 3.41 -25.07 35.06
CA ILE A 931 4.64 -25.49 34.39
C ILE A 931 4.71 -27.02 34.37
N ARG A 932 4.86 -27.60 33.18
CA ARG A 932 5.01 -29.04 32.97
C ARG A 932 6.46 -29.45 33.08
N TRP A 933 7.39 -28.68 32.51
CA TRP A 933 8.82 -28.98 32.55
C TRP A 933 9.66 -27.71 32.38
N ILE A 934 10.92 -27.77 32.84
CA ILE A 934 11.87 -26.66 32.72
C ILE A 934 13.16 -27.20 32.10
N GLY A 935 13.43 -26.79 30.86
CA GLY A 935 14.65 -27.13 30.14
C GLY A 935 15.80 -26.22 30.58
N ARG A 936 17.00 -26.78 30.77
CA ARG A 936 18.21 -26.03 31.14
C ARG A 936 19.40 -26.42 30.27
N ARG A 937 20.13 -25.44 29.74
CA ARG A 937 21.38 -25.62 29.01
C ARG A 937 22.36 -24.49 29.32
N ALA A 938 23.65 -24.73 29.12
CA ALA A 938 24.68 -23.74 29.40
C ALA A 938 25.95 -23.93 28.56
N TYR A 939 26.62 -22.83 28.22
CA TYR A 939 27.86 -22.83 27.46
C TYR A 939 28.95 -22.06 28.22
N ASP A 940 30.20 -22.56 28.17
CA ASP A 940 31.36 -21.79 28.64
C ASP A 940 31.49 -20.53 27.76
N GLY A 941 31.70 -19.37 28.38
CA GLY A 941 31.77 -18.09 27.68
C GLY A 941 32.82 -18.05 26.56
N ARG A 942 33.91 -18.81 26.68
CA ARG A 942 34.94 -18.88 25.64
C ARG A 942 34.52 -19.71 24.43
N PHE A 943 33.61 -20.66 24.63
CA PHE A 943 33.02 -21.45 23.55
C PHE A 943 31.92 -20.67 22.81
N ALA A 944 31.14 -19.88 23.55
CA ALA A 944 30.08 -19.04 22.99
C ALA A 944 30.61 -17.76 22.32
N ALA A 945 31.79 -17.26 22.72
CA ALA A 945 32.34 -16.01 22.21
C ALA A 945 32.47 -16.04 20.67
N GLY A 946 31.85 -15.05 20.01
CA GLY A 946 31.85 -14.91 18.55
C GLY A 946 30.84 -15.79 17.81
N ARG A 947 30.01 -16.56 18.52
CA ARG A 947 28.97 -17.43 17.95
C ARG A 947 27.59 -16.81 18.15
N SER A 948 27.10 -16.08 17.14
CA SER A 948 25.81 -15.37 17.19
C SER A 948 24.62 -16.31 17.39
N ASP A 949 24.72 -17.55 16.93
CA ASP A 949 23.77 -18.66 17.13
C ASP A 949 23.61 -19.07 18.62
N ILE A 950 24.63 -18.82 19.44
CA ILE A 950 24.65 -19.15 20.87
C ILE A 950 24.51 -17.92 21.75
N MET A 951 25.14 -16.81 21.37
CA MET A 951 25.18 -15.61 22.20
C MET A 951 23.77 -15.09 22.49
N PRO A 952 23.50 -14.52 23.67
CA PRO A 952 22.18 -13.96 23.96
C PRO A 952 21.88 -12.68 23.17
N VAL A 953 20.63 -12.49 22.80
CA VAL A 953 20.06 -11.21 22.36
C VAL A 953 19.54 -10.45 23.58
N ARG A 954 19.98 -9.20 23.74
CA ARG A 954 19.45 -8.26 24.72
C ARG A 954 18.47 -7.31 24.05
N ILE A 955 17.22 -7.34 24.48
CA ILE A 955 16.18 -6.36 24.18
C ILE A 955 16.15 -5.35 25.33
N ALA A 956 16.56 -4.10 25.08
CA ALA A 956 16.61 -3.06 26.10
C ALA A 956 15.22 -2.69 26.62
N ALA A 957 15.14 -2.20 27.85
CA ALA A 957 13.90 -1.69 28.41
C ALA A 957 13.22 -0.66 27.48
N GLY A 958 11.94 -0.86 27.18
CA GLY A 958 11.15 0.00 26.28
C GLY A 958 11.36 -0.22 24.77
N ALA A 959 12.28 -1.10 24.36
CA ALA A 959 12.66 -1.28 22.95
C ALA A 959 11.52 -1.81 22.05
N LEU A 960 10.53 -2.52 22.59
CA LEU A 960 9.40 -3.10 21.84
C LEU A 960 8.22 -2.13 21.69
N GLY A 961 8.29 -0.93 22.29
CA GLY A 961 7.23 0.06 22.33
C GLY A 961 6.37 -0.02 23.60
N LYS A 962 5.56 1.02 23.87
CA LYS A 962 4.67 1.13 25.05
C LYS A 962 5.36 0.90 26.40
N GLY A 963 6.68 1.16 26.49
CA GLY A 963 7.47 0.94 27.70
C GLY A 963 7.82 -0.53 27.97
N LEU A 964 7.75 -1.41 26.96
CA LEU A 964 8.09 -2.83 27.04
C LEU A 964 9.40 -3.17 26.28
N PRO A 965 10.19 -4.15 26.74
CA PRO A 965 10.08 -4.81 28.04
C PRO A 965 10.32 -3.81 29.19
N ARG A 966 9.80 -4.09 30.39
CA ARG A 966 9.90 -3.17 31.54
C ARG A 966 11.33 -3.01 32.07
N ARG A 967 12.15 -4.04 31.89
CA ARG A 967 13.61 -4.03 32.08
C ARG A 967 14.26 -4.77 30.93
N ASP A 968 15.59 -4.70 30.84
CA ASP A 968 16.34 -5.42 29.82
C ASP A 968 15.99 -6.91 29.86
N LEU A 969 15.50 -7.42 28.72
CA LEU A 969 15.15 -8.81 28.52
C LEU A 969 16.28 -9.47 27.74
N VAL A 970 16.90 -10.50 28.31
CA VAL A 970 18.01 -11.23 27.69
C VAL A 970 17.56 -12.67 27.41
N ILE A 971 17.60 -13.05 26.14
CA ILE A 971 17.03 -14.30 25.61
C ILE A 971 17.94 -14.87 24.52
N SER A 972 17.75 -16.14 24.17
CA SER A 972 18.49 -16.75 23.07
C SER A 972 18.04 -16.21 21.70
N PRO A 973 18.86 -16.35 20.65
CA PRO A 973 18.57 -15.81 19.31
C PRO A 973 17.23 -16.27 18.70
N LEU A 974 16.82 -17.51 18.95
CA LEU A 974 15.56 -18.05 18.42
C LEU A 974 14.36 -17.87 19.32
N HIS A 975 14.50 -17.22 20.48
CA HIS A 975 13.38 -16.97 21.38
C HIS A 975 12.39 -16.01 20.74
N ALA A 976 11.18 -16.48 20.43
CA ALA A 976 10.19 -15.66 19.75
C ALA A 976 9.44 -14.73 20.70
N MET A 977 9.38 -13.46 20.30
CA MET A 977 8.56 -12.42 20.91
C MET A 977 7.22 -12.35 20.18
N PHE A 978 6.13 -12.19 20.92
CA PHE A 978 4.81 -12.03 20.31
C PHE A 978 4.55 -10.54 20.04
N LEU A 979 4.59 -10.15 18.77
CA LEU A 979 4.47 -8.78 18.28
C LEU A 979 3.43 -8.74 17.16
N ASP A 980 2.49 -7.81 17.25
CA ASP A 980 1.52 -7.50 16.18
C ASP A 980 0.73 -8.73 15.66
N GLY A 981 0.53 -9.74 16.51
CA GLY A 981 -0.24 -10.95 16.16
C GLY A 981 0.60 -12.17 15.80
N VAL A 982 1.92 -12.01 15.66
CA VAL A 982 2.84 -13.07 15.21
C VAL A 982 3.99 -13.30 16.20
N LEU A 983 4.63 -14.47 16.10
CA LEU A 983 5.85 -14.83 16.83
C LEU A 983 7.07 -14.48 15.97
N VAL A 984 7.97 -13.64 16.49
CA VAL A 984 9.18 -13.20 15.79
C VAL A 984 10.42 -13.56 16.61
N PRO A 985 11.37 -14.36 16.08
CA PRO A 985 12.62 -14.68 16.76
C PRO A 985 13.43 -13.43 17.15
N ALA A 986 14.08 -13.46 18.31
CA ALA A 986 14.83 -12.32 18.82
C ALA A 986 15.97 -11.86 17.90
N HIS A 987 16.66 -12.78 17.21
CA HIS A 987 17.74 -12.45 16.28
C HIS A 987 17.23 -11.62 15.10
N ALA A 988 16.01 -11.92 14.62
CA ALA A 988 15.37 -11.18 13.56
C ALA A 988 15.02 -9.75 13.99
N LEU A 989 14.99 -9.43 15.29
CA LEU A 989 14.73 -8.09 15.81
C LEU A 989 16.00 -7.28 16.09
N VAL A 990 17.19 -7.86 15.91
CA VAL A 990 18.46 -7.18 16.23
C VAL A 990 18.66 -5.97 15.34
N ASN A 991 18.72 -4.79 15.95
CA ASN A 991 18.91 -3.51 15.27
C ASN A 991 20.22 -2.80 15.64
N GLY A 992 21.05 -3.44 16.47
CA GLY A 992 22.35 -2.92 16.90
C GLY A 992 22.27 -1.72 17.84
N ARG A 993 21.08 -1.29 18.26
CA ARG A 993 20.86 -0.10 19.08
C ARG A 993 20.14 -0.43 20.39
N THR A 994 18.85 -0.70 20.30
CA THR A 994 17.98 -1.03 21.44
C THR A 994 17.80 -2.54 21.58
N ILE A 995 18.05 -3.29 20.50
CA ILE A 995 18.07 -4.75 20.48
C ILE A 995 19.44 -5.17 19.93
N THR A 996 20.26 -5.79 20.79
CA THR A 996 21.69 -6.02 20.53
C THR A 996 22.09 -7.44 20.86
N GLN A 997 22.92 -8.04 20.02
CA GLN A 997 23.61 -9.29 20.30
C GLN A 997 24.67 -9.08 21.39
N ALA A 998 24.75 -9.94 22.40
CA ALA A 998 25.81 -9.91 23.39
C ALA A 998 27.15 -10.36 22.76
N GLU A 999 28.26 -9.72 23.17
CA GLU A 999 29.59 -9.99 22.60
C GLU A 999 30.48 -10.88 23.49
N GLN A 1000 30.37 -10.71 24.81
CA GLN A 1000 31.10 -11.51 25.79
C GLN A 1000 30.24 -11.74 27.03
N VAL A 1001 30.21 -12.98 27.48
CA VAL A 1001 29.68 -13.39 28.78
C VAL A 1001 30.63 -14.41 29.40
N ASP A 1002 30.71 -14.48 30.73
CA ASP A 1002 31.52 -15.51 31.40
C ASP A 1002 30.94 -16.93 31.18
N VAL A 1003 29.61 -17.01 31.11
CA VAL A 1003 28.84 -18.22 30.85
C VAL A 1003 27.53 -17.79 30.18
N VAL A 1004 27.07 -18.57 29.20
CA VAL A 1004 25.70 -18.46 28.67
C VAL A 1004 24.86 -19.47 29.42
N GLU A 1005 23.87 -19.02 30.19
CA GLU A 1005 22.87 -19.89 30.83
C GLU A 1005 21.51 -19.65 30.20
N TYR A 1006 20.83 -20.74 29.89
CA TYR A 1006 19.56 -20.75 29.19
C TYR A 1006 18.56 -21.67 29.88
N ILE A 1007 17.37 -21.14 30.12
CA ILE A 1007 16.27 -21.80 30.81
C ILE A 1007 15.00 -21.59 29.99
N HIS A 1008 14.24 -22.66 29.73
CA HIS A 1008 12.96 -22.55 29.06
C HIS A 1008 11.86 -23.29 29.81
N ILE A 1009 10.62 -22.91 29.56
CA ILE A 1009 9.43 -23.32 30.31
C ILE A 1009 8.49 -24.03 29.36
N GLU A 1010 8.22 -25.31 29.59
CA GLU A 1010 7.21 -26.10 28.88
C GLU A 1010 5.90 -26.08 29.68
N LEU A 1011 4.78 -25.78 29.03
CA LEU A 1011 3.43 -25.95 29.58
C LEU A 1011 2.76 -27.20 28.96
N GLU A 1012 1.49 -27.45 29.27
CA GLU A 1012 0.73 -28.53 28.62
C GLU A 1012 0.50 -28.28 27.11
N THR A 1013 0.38 -27.02 26.73
CA THR A 1013 0.27 -26.55 25.35
C THR A 1013 1.29 -25.44 25.11
N HIS A 1014 1.68 -25.22 23.85
CA HIS A 1014 2.45 -24.03 23.50
C HIS A 1014 1.54 -22.80 23.68
N ASP A 1015 1.99 -21.83 24.47
CA ASP A 1015 1.23 -20.61 24.80
C ASP A 1015 2.17 -19.40 24.83
N ILE A 1016 1.57 -18.21 24.89
CA ILE A 1016 2.27 -16.94 25.10
C ILE A 1016 2.18 -16.57 26.58
N ILE A 1017 3.32 -16.27 27.20
CA ILE A 1017 3.45 -15.77 28.58
C ILE A 1017 4.09 -14.38 28.58
N PHE A 1018 4.22 -13.78 29.77
CA PHE A 1018 4.83 -12.46 29.91
C PHE A 1018 6.19 -12.54 30.60
N ALA A 1019 7.25 -12.16 29.87
CA ALA A 1019 8.62 -12.01 30.34
C ALA A 1019 8.99 -10.52 30.38
N GLU A 1020 9.30 -9.98 31.56
CA GLU A 1020 9.51 -8.54 31.75
C GLU A 1020 8.34 -7.67 31.28
N GLY A 1021 7.12 -8.21 31.39
CA GLY A 1021 5.91 -7.60 30.86
C GLY A 1021 5.75 -7.66 29.34
N ALA A 1022 6.76 -8.13 28.59
CA ALA A 1022 6.66 -8.37 27.15
C ALA A 1022 6.13 -9.78 26.87
N ALA A 1023 5.29 -9.92 25.84
CA ALA A 1023 4.71 -11.19 25.46
C ALA A 1023 5.74 -12.06 24.70
N SER A 1024 5.97 -13.29 25.15
CA SER A 1024 6.96 -14.21 24.57
C SER A 1024 6.51 -15.66 24.69
N GLU A 1025 7.07 -16.53 23.85
CA GLU A 1025 6.64 -17.93 23.76
C GLU A 1025 7.09 -18.80 24.95
N THR A 1026 6.36 -19.90 25.16
CA THR A 1026 6.77 -21.05 25.97
C THR A 1026 7.50 -22.09 25.11
N PHE A 1027 8.17 -23.08 25.71
CA PHE A 1027 8.82 -24.14 24.97
C PHE A 1027 7.80 -25.02 24.25
N ILE A 1028 8.09 -25.32 23.00
CA ILE A 1028 7.44 -26.35 22.21
C ILE A 1028 8.47 -27.40 21.80
N ASP A 1029 8.14 -28.67 22.01
CA ASP A 1029 8.98 -29.75 21.53
C ASP A 1029 8.62 -30.12 20.10
N ASP A 1030 9.39 -29.57 19.17
CA ASP A 1030 9.42 -29.90 17.75
C ASP A 1030 10.53 -30.92 17.41
N GLY A 1031 11.00 -31.67 18.41
CA GLY A 1031 12.16 -32.56 18.32
C GLY A 1031 13.43 -31.95 18.94
N SER A 1032 13.38 -30.68 19.35
CA SER A 1032 14.50 -29.96 19.95
C SER A 1032 14.80 -30.31 21.41
N ARG A 1033 13.92 -31.02 22.16
CA ARG A 1033 14.12 -31.23 23.62
C ARG A 1033 15.48 -31.83 23.97
N GLY A 1034 16.05 -32.66 23.09
CA GLY A 1034 17.34 -33.33 23.29
C GLY A 1034 18.52 -32.40 23.58
N MET A 1035 18.43 -31.12 23.22
CA MET A 1035 19.53 -30.16 23.41
C MET A 1035 19.66 -29.62 24.83
N PHE A 1036 18.64 -29.80 25.68
CA PHE A 1036 18.74 -29.42 27.08
C PHE A 1036 19.56 -30.45 27.86
N HIS A 1037 20.48 -29.99 28.71
CA HIS A 1037 21.32 -30.86 29.53
C HIS A 1037 20.51 -31.79 30.43
N ASN A 1038 19.29 -31.38 30.81
CA ASN A 1038 18.37 -32.16 31.62
C ASN A 1038 17.24 -32.82 30.81
N ALA A 1039 17.35 -32.98 29.49
CA ALA A 1039 16.32 -33.63 28.66
C ALA A 1039 15.91 -35.02 29.20
N ARG A 1040 16.86 -35.76 29.78
CA ARG A 1040 16.62 -37.06 30.44
C ARG A 1040 15.61 -36.97 31.60
N GLU A 1041 15.58 -35.85 32.32
CA GLU A 1041 14.64 -35.62 33.43
C GLU A 1041 13.19 -35.69 32.94
N TYR A 1042 12.91 -35.16 31.74
CA TYR A 1042 11.58 -35.26 31.13
C TYR A 1042 11.16 -36.71 30.90
N ALA A 1043 12.05 -37.53 30.34
CA ALA A 1043 11.79 -38.95 30.10
C ALA A 1043 11.60 -39.75 31.40
N GLU A 1044 12.21 -39.31 32.50
CA GLU A 1044 12.02 -39.91 33.83
C GLU A 1044 10.70 -39.48 34.49
N LEU A 1045 10.28 -38.22 34.29
CA LEU A 1045 9.01 -37.67 34.78
C LEU A 1045 7.80 -38.20 33.99
N TYR A 1046 7.97 -38.41 32.68
CA TYR A 1046 6.91 -38.77 31.74
C TYR A 1046 7.33 -39.97 30.85
N PRO A 1047 7.53 -41.17 31.42
CA PRO A 1047 8.04 -42.33 30.68
C PRO A 1047 7.07 -42.88 29.61
N ASP A 1048 5.78 -42.57 29.74
CA ASP A 1048 4.71 -43.00 28.84
C ASP A 1048 4.20 -41.84 27.94
N ALA A 1049 4.94 -40.73 27.82
CA ALA A 1049 4.56 -39.62 26.96
C ALA A 1049 4.77 -39.99 25.48
N GLU A 1050 3.69 -39.95 24.69
CA GLU A 1050 3.74 -40.12 23.24
C GLU A 1050 4.22 -38.84 22.56
N PRO A 1051 5.04 -38.91 21.50
CA PRO A 1051 5.41 -37.75 20.69
C PRO A 1051 4.16 -37.10 20.09
N VAL A 1052 3.97 -35.80 20.32
CA VAL A 1052 2.88 -35.00 19.75
C VAL A 1052 3.48 -34.04 18.72
N ALA A 1053 2.83 -33.90 17.56
CA ALA A 1053 3.26 -32.94 16.56
C ALA A 1053 3.22 -31.50 17.14
N ALA A 1054 4.31 -30.77 16.97
CA ALA A 1054 4.42 -29.37 17.39
C ALA A 1054 3.32 -28.52 16.73
N ARG A 1055 2.55 -27.80 17.54
CA ARG A 1055 1.57 -26.79 17.12
C ARG A 1055 1.86 -25.47 17.82
N TYR A 1056 2.33 -24.50 17.04
CA TYR A 1056 2.50 -23.13 17.50
C TYR A 1056 1.14 -22.48 17.82
N CYS A 1057 1.14 -21.52 18.75
CA CYS A 1057 -0.07 -20.84 19.22
C CYS A 1057 -0.41 -19.57 18.42
N ALA A 1058 0.51 -19.14 17.57
CA ALA A 1058 0.38 -18.04 16.64
C ALA A 1058 1.30 -18.30 15.43
N PRO A 1059 1.08 -17.65 14.27
CA PRO A 1059 1.99 -17.71 13.14
C PRO A 1059 3.39 -17.23 13.55
N ARG A 1060 4.43 -17.93 13.09
CA ARG A 1060 5.83 -17.55 13.30
C ARG A 1060 6.36 -16.92 12.01
N VAL A 1061 6.93 -15.72 12.12
CA VAL A 1061 7.39 -14.90 10.99
C VAL A 1061 8.87 -14.59 11.17
N GLU A 1062 9.66 -14.94 10.15
CA GLU A 1062 11.12 -14.83 10.16
C GLU A 1062 11.67 -14.04 8.96
N SER A 1063 10.81 -13.74 7.98
CA SER A 1063 11.08 -12.90 6.81
C SER A 1063 9.78 -12.27 6.27
N GLY A 1064 9.88 -11.39 5.29
CA GLY A 1064 8.73 -10.79 4.60
C GLY A 1064 8.28 -9.41 5.12
N GLU A 1065 7.27 -8.84 4.45
CA GLU A 1065 6.82 -7.46 4.68
C GLU A 1065 6.30 -7.22 6.10
N GLU A 1066 5.65 -8.21 6.71
CA GLU A 1066 5.15 -8.16 8.09
C GLU A 1066 6.30 -8.00 9.10
N LEU A 1067 7.41 -8.74 8.91
CA LEU A 1067 8.62 -8.56 9.72
C LEU A 1067 9.27 -7.20 9.48
N GLU A 1068 9.33 -6.74 8.22
CA GLU A 1068 9.92 -5.45 7.88
C GLU A 1068 9.10 -4.27 8.41
N ALA A 1069 7.77 -4.40 8.51
CA ALA A 1069 6.91 -3.43 9.19
C ALA A 1069 7.24 -3.37 10.69
N ILE A 1070 7.37 -4.53 11.35
CA ILE A 1070 7.77 -4.62 12.78
C ILE A 1070 9.15 -3.99 12.97
N ARG A 1071 10.14 -4.35 12.16
CA ARG A 1071 11.51 -3.79 12.22
C ARG A 1071 11.50 -2.27 12.07
N ARG A 1072 10.82 -1.73 11.06
CA ARG A 1072 10.68 -0.28 10.84
C ARG A 1072 10.09 0.43 12.05
N ARG A 1073 9.05 -0.13 12.67
CA ARG A 1073 8.42 0.41 13.88
C ARG A 1073 9.38 0.43 15.08
N LEU A 1074 10.08 -0.69 15.34
CA LEU A 1074 11.05 -0.79 16.43
C LEU A 1074 12.25 0.15 16.22
N ASP A 1075 12.63 0.35 14.97
CA ASP A 1075 13.70 1.25 14.60
C ASP A 1075 13.34 2.72 14.76
N ALA A 1076 12.11 3.10 14.42
CA ALA A 1076 11.57 4.44 14.66
C ALA A 1076 11.44 4.78 16.16
N ALA A 1077 11.19 3.77 17.01
CA ALA A 1077 11.08 3.94 18.46
C ALA A 1077 12.42 4.08 19.20
N SER A 1078 13.55 3.89 18.50
CA SER A 1078 14.88 3.91 19.11
C SER A 1078 15.48 5.34 19.17
N PRO A 1079 16.22 5.72 20.22
CA PRO A 1079 16.83 7.05 20.33
C PRO A 1079 17.70 7.37 19.11
N ARG A 1080 17.59 8.60 18.58
CA ARG A 1080 18.38 9.08 17.44
C ARG A 1080 19.89 8.94 17.72
N LEU A 1081 20.64 8.44 16.74
CA LEU A 1081 22.10 8.31 16.81
C LEU A 1081 22.74 9.71 16.94
N ASP A 1082 23.77 9.83 17.77
CA ASP A 1082 24.62 11.03 17.76
C ASP A 1082 25.48 10.96 16.50
N THR A 1083 25.05 11.67 15.48
CA THR A 1083 25.65 11.62 14.13
C THR A 1083 27.09 12.09 14.11
N SER A 1084 27.53 12.81 15.15
CA SER A 1084 28.90 13.29 15.29
C SER A 1084 29.90 12.22 15.72
N SER A 1085 29.44 11.09 16.26
CA SER A 1085 30.29 9.96 16.65
C SER A 1085 30.47 8.91 15.56
N ILE A 1086 29.68 8.98 14.49
CA ILE A 1086 29.77 8.03 13.38
C ILE A 1086 31.01 8.32 12.54
N GLU A 1087 31.86 7.32 12.42
CA GLU A 1087 32.96 7.30 11.47
C GLU A 1087 32.60 6.33 10.36
N LEU A 1088 32.50 6.82 9.12
CA LEU A 1088 32.24 6.01 7.93
C LEU A 1088 33.27 6.31 6.87
N TYR A 1089 33.76 5.26 6.21
CA TYR A 1089 34.73 5.36 5.14
C TYR A 1089 34.44 4.32 4.08
N VAL A 1090 34.49 4.72 2.81
CA VAL A 1090 34.35 3.81 1.66
C VAL A 1090 35.73 3.63 1.05
N ASP A 1091 36.25 2.40 1.09
CA ASP A 1091 37.56 2.04 0.53
C ASP A 1091 37.51 1.84 -0.98
N LEU A 1092 36.38 1.32 -1.48
CA LEU A 1092 36.19 0.96 -2.87
C LEU A 1092 34.73 1.21 -3.25
N ALA A 1093 34.50 1.97 -4.30
CA ALA A 1093 33.21 2.06 -4.97
C ALA A 1093 33.43 1.90 -6.47
N THR A 1094 32.86 0.86 -7.04
CA THR A 1094 32.86 0.57 -8.47
C THR A 1094 31.44 0.31 -8.90
N ARG A 1095 31.21 0.25 -10.22
CA ARG A 1095 29.90 -0.03 -10.78
C ARG A 1095 29.26 -1.27 -10.14
N GLY A 1096 30.02 -2.34 -9.89
CA GLY A 1096 29.49 -3.58 -9.33
C GLY A 1096 29.84 -3.90 -7.88
N ARG A 1097 30.50 -3.01 -7.13
CA ARG A 1097 30.98 -3.33 -5.78
C ARG A 1097 31.24 -2.10 -4.93
N VAL A 1098 30.83 -2.15 -3.66
CA VAL A 1098 31.07 -1.12 -2.65
C VAL A 1098 31.60 -1.76 -1.39
N ALA A 1099 32.77 -1.31 -0.93
CA ALA A 1099 33.41 -1.80 0.28
C ALA A 1099 33.95 -0.64 1.11
N GLY A 1100 33.92 -0.80 2.42
CA GLY A 1100 34.26 0.25 3.37
C GLY A 1100 34.29 -0.25 4.80
N TRP A 1101 34.26 0.69 5.73
CA TRP A 1101 34.01 0.44 7.13
C TRP A 1101 33.19 1.57 7.74
N ALA A 1102 32.37 1.24 8.74
CA ALA A 1102 31.62 2.22 9.51
C ALA A 1102 31.51 1.78 10.96
N ARG A 1103 31.67 2.73 11.88
CA ARG A 1103 31.51 2.48 13.33
C ARG A 1103 30.96 3.72 14.04
N ASP A 1104 30.39 3.48 15.21
CA ASP A 1104 30.13 4.53 16.18
C ASP A 1104 31.34 4.64 17.13
N ALA A 1105 32.01 5.80 17.15
CA ALA A 1105 33.16 6.04 18.01
C ALA A 1105 32.81 6.06 19.51
N LEU A 1106 31.56 6.39 19.86
CA LEU A 1106 31.07 6.35 21.24
C LEU A 1106 30.63 4.94 21.64
N ARG A 1107 30.36 4.07 20.67
CA ARG A 1107 29.97 2.67 20.86
C ARG A 1107 30.87 1.77 20.01
N PRO A 1108 32.16 1.62 20.37
CA PRO A 1108 33.19 0.96 19.54
C PRO A 1108 32.98 -0.56 19.35
N HIS A 1109 31.86 -1.09 19.82
CA HIS A 1109 31.45 -2.48 19.80
C HIS A 1109 30.12 -2.65 19.02
N SER A 1110 29.29 -1.62 18.91
CA SER A 1110 28.06 -1.73 18.10
C SER A 1110 28.37 -1.85 16.61
N ARG A 1111 27.61 -2.70 15.91
CA ARG A 1111 27.61 -2.76 14.45
C ARG A 1111 26.62 -1.76 13.89
N LEU A 1112 27.03 -1.01 12.88
CA LEU A 1112 26.15 -0.05 12.22
C LEU A 1112 25.50 -0.71 11.01
N ARG A 1113 24.17 -0.63 10.94
CA ARG A 1113 23.43 -0.90 9.72
C ARG A 1113 23.52 0.32 8.81
N LEU A 1114 23.98 0.10 7.60
CA LEU A 1114 24.22 1.07 6.56
C LEU A 1114 23.22 0.84 5.44
N ARG A 1115 22.82 1.92 4.81
CA ARG A 1115 22.04 1.99 3.60
C ARG A 1115 22.96 2.45 2.48
N ILE A 1116 23.02 1.64 1.42
CA ILE A 1116 23.70 1.99 0.18
C ILE A 1116 22.62 2.38 -0.82
N ARG A 1117 22.70 3.60 -1.37
CA ARG A 1117 21.70 4.12 -2.29
C ARG A 1117 22.32 4.96 -3.39
N THR A 1118 21.60 5.10 -4.49
CA THR A 1118 21.91 6.06 -5.56
C THR A 1118 20.69 6.94 -5.79
N GLY A 1119 20.78 8.22 -5.44
CA GLY A 1119 19.58 9.07 -5.35
C GLY A 1119 18.63 8.54 -4.27
N GLU A 1120 17.36 8.33 -4.58
CA GLU A 1120 16.36 7.77 -3.67
C GLU A 1120 16.28 6.24 -3.71
N LEU A 1121 16.85 5.64 -4.76
CA LEU A 1121 16.89 4.19 -4.90
C LEU A 1121 17.84 3.60 -3.86
N VAL A 1122 17.28 2.98 -2.82
CA VAL A 1122 18.02 2.12 -1.89
C VAL A 1122 18.44 0.86 -2.64
N LEU A 1123 19.74 0.74 -2.89
CA LEU A 1123 20.32 -0.39 -3.60
C LEU A 1123 20.37 -1.62 -2.68
N CYS A 1124 20.75 -1.42 -1.42
CA CYS A 1124 20.71 -2.42 -0.37
C CYS A 1124 20.94 -1.78 1.00
N GLU A 1125 20.69 -2.54 2.05
CA GLU A 1125 21.20 -2.24 3.39
C GLU A 1125 22.16 -3.36 3.85
N VAL A 1126 23.17 -2.99 4.62
CA VAL A 1126 24.22 -3.90 5.09
C VAL A 1126 24.61 -3.60 6.51
N THR A 1127 25.00 -4.60 7.26
CA THR A 1127 25.62 -4.38 8.57
C THR A 1127 27.15 -4.32 8.42
N ALA A 1128 27.77 -3.30 9.00
CA ALA A 1128 29.22 -3.17 9.05
C ALA A 1128 29.79 -4.07 10.15
N ASP A 1129 29.88 -5.37 9.88
CA ASP A 1129 30.26 -6.41 10.82
C ASP A 1129 31.42 -7.29 10.34
N ARG A 1130 32.00 -7.08 9.16
CA ARG A 1130 33.14 -7.87 8.67
C ARG A 1130 34.43 -7.48 9.41
N HIS A 1131 35.24 -8.49 9.75
CA HIS A 1131 36.53 -8.27 10.43
C HIS A 1131 37.60 -7.70 9.50
N ARG A 1132 38.35 -6.74 10.02
CA ARG A 1132 39.54 -6.15 9.40
C ARG A 1132 40.63 -5.91 10.44
N ALA A 1133 41.76 -6.62 10.29
CA ALA A 1133 42.88 -6.56 11.22
C ALA A 1133 43.55 -5.16 11.29
N ASP A 1134 43.48 -4.37 10.22
CA ASP A 1134 44.00 -3.01 10.16
C ASP A 1134 43.16 -2.02 10.99
N LEU A 1135 41.84 -2.18 11.03
CA LEU A 1135 40.96 -1.38 11.90
C LEU A 1135 41.26 -1.65 13.37
N GLN A 1136 41.45 -2.92 13.73
CA GLN A 1136 41.83 -3.31 15.09
C GLN A 1136 43.21 -2.74 15.48
N ALA A 1137 44.20 -2.82 14.58
CA ALA A 1137 45.54 -2.26 14.81
C ALA A 1137 45.53 -0.72 14.91
N ALA A 1138 44.59 -0.05 14.24
CA ALA A 1138 44.38 1.40 14.31
C ALA A 1138 43.55 1.84 15.53
N GLY A 1139 43.15 0.90 16.41
CA GLY A 1139 42.34 1.19 17.60
C GLY A 1139 40.88 1.54 17.30
N LYS A 1140 40.37 1.13 16.14
CA LYS A 1140 38.98 1.33 15.70
C LYS A 1140 38.14 0.11 16.12
N GLY A 1141 37.79 0.05 17.40
CA GLY A 1141 36.97 -1.02 17.97
C GLY A 1141 37.64 -2.39 18.00
N ASP A 1142 36.84 -3.45 17.85
CA ASP A 1142 37.29 -4.85 17.85
C ASP A 1142 37.75 -5.34 16.45
N GLY A 1143 37.61 -4.50 15.42
CA GLY A 1143 37.96 -4.78 14.04
C GLY A 1143 36.80 -5.25 13.17
N PHE A 1144 35.63 -5.57 13.73
CA PHE A 1144 34.43 -6.00 13.00
C PHE A 1144 33.54 -4.80 12.66
N HIS A 1145 34.06 -3.90 11.83
CA HIS A 1145 33.36 -2.68 11.42
C HIS A 1145 33.36 -2.49 9.91
N ALA A 1146 33.76 -3.51 9.15
CA ALA A 1146 33.86 -3.43 7.71
C ALA A 1146 32.58 -3.90 7.03
N PHE A 1147 32.32 -3.39 5.84
CA PHE A 1147 31.28 -3.89 4.93
C PHE A 1147 31.88 -4.02 3.54
N ASP A 1148 31.38 -4.95 2.75
CA ASP A 1148 31.87 -5.21 1.39
C ASP A 1148 30.81 -6.00 0.65
N ILE A 1149 30.20 -5.35 -0.35
CA ILE A 1149 29.01 -5.82 -1.06
C ILE A 1149 29.22 -5.68 -2.56
N ASP A 1150 28.80 -6.69 -3.31
CA ASP A 1150 28.64 -6.61 -4.75
C ASP A 1150 27.25 -6.06 -5.11
N LEU A 1151 27.21 -5.02 -5.94
CA LEU A 1151 25.98 -4.41 -6.45
C LEU A 1151 25.57 -5.11 -7.74
N ILE A 1152 24.63 -6.05 -7.60
CA ILE A 1152 24.12 -6.86 -8.71
C ILE A 1152 23.46 -5.96 -9.76
N GLY A 1153 23.81 -6.15 -11.03
CA GLY A 1153 23.35 -5.31 -12.17
C GLY A 1153 24.30 -4.17 -12.55
N GLY A 1154 25.17 -3.73 -11.64
CA GLY A 1154 26.18 -2.71 -11.90
C GLY A 1154 25.62 -1.29 -12.10
N LEU A 1155 26.02 -0.34 -11.27
CA LEU A 1155 25.65 1.07 -11.37
C LEU A 1155 26.15 1.70 -12.66
N SER A 1156 25.37 2.57 -13.30
CA SER A 1156 25.85 3.49 -14.35
C SER A 1156 26.93 4.44 -13.82
N GLU A 1157 27.65 5.15 -14.69
CA GLU A 1157 28.62 6.16 -14.22
C GLU A 1157 27.95 7.27 -13.39
N ALA A 1158 26.70 7.64 -13.72
CA ALA A 1158 25.92 8.60 -12.96
C ALA A 1158 25.47 8.03 -11.61
N GLN A 1159 25.01 6.77 -11.57
CA GLN A 1159 24.62 6.12 -10.32
C GLN A 1159 25.82 5.87 -9.39
N LEU A 1160 26.99 5.54 -9.95
CA LEU A 1160 28.22 5.42 -9.18
C LEU A 1160 28.68 6.77 -8.63
N ALA A 1161 28.50 7.85 -9.38
CA ALA A 1161 28.81 9.22 -8.94
C ALA A 1161 27.83 9.75 -7.88
N ALA A 1162 26.58 9.26 -7.89
CA ALA A 1162 25.53 9.58 -6.92
C ALA A 1162 25.43 8.58 -5.76
N LEU A 1163 26.35 7.60 -5.69
CA LEU A 1163 26.36 6.56 -4.68
C LEU A 1163 26.61 7.17 -3.29
N VAL A 1164 25.74 6.83 -2.36
CA VAL A 1164 25.79 7.22 -0.97
C VAL A 1164 25.78 5.97 -0.10
N VAL A 1165 26.69 5.93 0.88
CA VAL A 1165 26.64 5.00 2.01
C VAL A 1165 26.36 5.82 3.26
N GLU A 1166 25.26 5.52 3.95
CA GLU A 1166 24.82 6.23 5.15
C GLU A 1166 24.26 5.25 6.20
N PRO A 1167 24.29 5.55 7.50
CA PRO A 1167 23.59 4.73 8.48
C PRO A 1167 22.07 4.80 8.29
N VAL A 1168 21.37 3.68 8.48
CA VAL A 1168 19.91 3.54 8.26
C VAL A 1168 19.08 4.56 9.05
N LEU A 1169 19.64 5.15 10.11
CA LEU A 1169 19.01 6.24 10.87
C LEU A 1169 19.99 7.36 11.27
N GLY A 1170 20.29 8.25 10.31
CA GLY A 1170 20.41 9.67 10.61
C GLY A 1170 21.77 10.35 10.53
N ALA A 1171 22.87 9.74 10.10
CA ALA A 1171 24.13 10.49 9.89
C ALA A 1171 24.19 11.13 8.49
N PRO A 1172 24.87 12.28 8.32
CA PRO A 1172 25.03 12.90 7.01
C PRO A 1172 25.76 11.96 6.04
N PRO A 1173 25.33 11.89 4.77
CA PRO A 1173 25.89 10.97 3.79
C PRO A 1173 27.36 11.28 3.50
N VAL A 1174 28.22 10.27 3.53
CA VAL A 1174 29.59 10.42 3.01
C VAL A 1174 29.53 10.23 1.51
N ARG A 1175 29.53 11.34 0.77
CA ARG A 1175 29.74 11.30 -0.69
C ARG A 1175 31.18 10.86 -0.97
N LEU A 1176 31.35 9.96 -1.94
CA LEU A 1176 32.66 9.60 -2.46
C LEU A 1176 33.38 10.89 -2.89
N ALA A 1177 34.54 11.17 -2.30
CA ALA A 1177 35.42 12.18 -2.85
C ALA A 1177 35.92 11.67 -4.21
N ALA A 1178 35.64 12.43 -5.26
CA ALA A 1178 36.13 12.17 -6.61
C ALA A 1178 37.67 12.17 -6.68
#